data_AF-A0A927T893-F1
#
_entry.id   AF-A0A927T893-F1
#
_cell.length_a   1.000
_cell.length_b   1.000
_cell.length_c   1.000
_cell.angle_alpha   90.00
_cell.angle_beta   90.00
_cell.angle_gamma   90.00
#
_symmetry.space_group_name_H-M   'P 1'
#
loop_
_entity.id
_entity.type
_entity.pdbx_description
1 polymer ?
#
loop_
_entity_poly.entity_id
_entity_poly.type
_entity_poly.pdbx_seq_one_letter_code
_entity_poly.pdbx_strand_id
1 'polypeptide(L)'
;MADHGINEKKGDGLHTSELTVGYDSDIVKNISLAAAPGKIVTLIGPNGSGKSTILKTVAGLLEPRSGVIMLEGSSRADIGSGEASKILAAVMTGRVDPELMTCRSVIESGRYPYTGLFGKLSEEDVKKVDEAMVATDTTDIAGSDFRNISDGQRQRVLLARAIAQDPRVLILDEPTSFLDIRYKIDILTKIKKLSTEKNMAILMSLHEPEIALKLSDTVVAVGDGKVLRIGTPGEVFTEEFIRELYKLGDMDVGLLGRIWYADRGSLSDIPDEIRDATLAKGTWSSYYFNARHTYCSADRRNKSRHLMIQGTMSNVGKSVIAAALCRIFAQDGYKVAPFKSQNMANNSFVTADGLEMGRAQVMQAVCAGAEPDVRMNPILLKPTDDSGSQVVVMGKPVGNMRAAEYFEYKKSLVSTIKAAYDSLSSEYDIIVIEGAGSPAEINLKDNDIVNMGLAQMLDAPVLLVGDIDRGGVFAQLIGTLDLLDDNERDRVKGLVINKFRGDKALLAPGIDMLKEKAKCDVTGVIPYMDINIDDEDSLSGRFSRREAKDFDIVVIRLPHIANYTDFDVFEESDDISVRYENRPERIGKPDMLIIPGTKNTVGDLKWLKASGIADVIVKLAGEDIPVFGICGGFQMLGRNIEDPEAVEGTERETGLELLPVDTVMKSSKTRKSFAGNISVPTGVLSSLAGHEIKGYEIHMGQTEPFDRACEFTSGGSGYCLGNVYGTYVHGIFDENMMAADIVRIISGLNEKSVDVSALADRAGYKQKQYDLLADTVRASLDMDSVYRMMGLQRNI
;
A
#
# COMPACT_ATOMS: atom_id res chain seq x y z
N MET A 1 15.11 50.18 6.89
CA MET A 1 14.55 49.93 8.24
C MET A 1 13.11 50.41 8.22
N ALA A 2 12.16 49.49 8.13
CA ALA A 2 10.75 49.75 8.34
C ALA A 2 10.23 48.59 9.19
N ASP A 3 9.62 48.93 10.32
CA ASP A 3 9.10 47.98 11.30
C ASP A 3 7.77 47.42 10.79
N HIS A 4 7.66 46.09 10.68
CA HIS A 4 6.40 45.40 10.39
C HIS A 4 6.03 44.55 11.61
N GLY A 5 5.78 45.26 12.71
CA GLY A 5 5.39 44.67 13.97
C GLY A 5 4.04 43.96 13.87
N ILE A 6 4.07 42.64 14.00
CA ILE A 6 2.90 41.85 14.41
C ILE A 6 2.57 42.27 15.84
N ASN A 7 1.68 43.25 15.97
CA ASN A 7 1.28 43.83 17.26
C ASN A 7 0.11 43.04 17.88
N GLU A 8 0.19 41.71 17.81
CA GLU A 8 -0.67 40.80 18.56
C GLU A 8 -0.14 40.66 20.00
N LYS A 9 -1.04 40.45 20.95
CA LYS A 9 -0.73 40.51 22.39
C LYS A 9 0.47 39.62 22.76
N LYS A 10 1.57 40.22 23.24
CA LYS A 10 2.81 39.56 23.70
C LYS A 10 2.68 38.68 24.97
N GLY A 11 1.51 38.10 25.24
CA GLY A 11 1.21 37.38 26.49
C GLY A 11 0.57 36.01 26.33
N ASP A 12 -0.18 35.73 25.27
CA ASP A 12 -1.00 34.51 25.18
C ASP A 12 -0.47 33.59 24.06
N GLY A 13 -0.47 32.27 24.26
CA GLY A 13 0.04 31.27 23.31
C GLY A 13 1.54 30.97 23.44
N LEU A 14 2.20 30.76 22.30
CA LEU A 14 3.62 30.39 22.18
C LEU A 14 4.40 31.49 21.45
N HIS A 15 5.60 31.83 21.94
CA HIS A 15 6.53 32.73 21.26
C HIS A 15 7.98 32.28 21.42
N THR A 16 8.81 32.45 20.39
CA THR A 16 10.27 32.27 20.47
C THR A 16 11.00 33.57 20.15
N SER A 17 12.15 33.79 20.79
CA SER A 17 13.00 34.96 20.54
C SER A 17 14.44 34.52 20.32
N GLU A 18 14.98 34.78 19.13
CA GLU A 18 16.38 34.49 18.75
C GLU A 18 16.81 33.04 19.04
N LEU A 19 15.85 32.11 18.93
CA LEU A 19 16.05 30.71 19.29
C LEU A 19 17.00 30.03 18.31
N THR A 20 18.01 29.34 18.85
CA THR A 20 18.88 28.43 18.08
C THR A 20 18.64 27.00 18.54
N VAL A 21 18.39 26.11 17.58
CA VAL A 21 18.10 24.68 17.82
C VAL A 21 19.13 23.79 17.16
N GLY A 22 19.39 22.63 17.74
CA GLY A 22 20.38 21.68 17.24
C GLY A 22 20.61 20.51 18.19
N TYR A 23 21.54 19.63 17.83
CA TYR A 23 22.07 18.58 18.71
C TYR A 23 23.49 19.00 19.11
N ASP A 24 24.52 18.29 18.62
CA ASP A 24 25.93 18.65 18.83
C ASP A 24 26.36 19.93 18.09
N SER A 25 25.70 20.22 16.96
CA SER A 25 25.87 21.43 16.17
C SER A 25 24.56 22.22 16.05
N ASP A 26 24.66 23.52 15.82
CA ASP A 26 23.49 24.36 15.50
C ASP A 26 22.91 23.95 14.14
N ILE A 27 21.60 23.66 14.09
CA ILE A 27 20.90 23.25 12.86
C ILE A 27 20.09 24.42 12.30
N VAL A 28 19.35 25.16 13.12
CA VAL A 28 18.60 26.35 12.69
C VAL A 28 18.81 27.48 13.69
N LYS A 29 19.17 28.68 13.20
CA LYS A 29 19.50 29.86 14.00
C LYS A 29 18.45 30.97 13.90
N ASN A 30 18.44 31.84 14.90
CA ASN A 30 17.68 33.10 14.94
C ASN A 30 16.17 32.93 14.69
N ILE A 31 15.56 31.89 15.28
CA ILE A 31 14.14 31.61 15.13
C ILE A 31 13.33 32.51 16.07
N SER A 32 12.59 33.44 15.48
CA SER A 32 11.60 34.27 16.18
C SER A 32 10.23 34.07 15.54
N LEU A 33 9.39 33.21 16.14
CA LEU A 33 8.04 32.92 15.68
C LEU A 33 7.02 33.03 16.82
N ALA A 34 5.75 33.20 16.49
CA ALA A 34 4.66 33.25 17.45
C ALA A 34 3.45 32.46 16.94
N ALA A 35 2.82 31.67 17.82
CA ALA A 35 1.53 31.02 17.61
C ALA A 35 0.56 31.52 18.66
N ALA A 36 -0.35 32.41 18.25
CA ALA A 36 -1.38 32.98 19.12
C ALA A 36 -2.55 31.99 19.34
N PRO A 37 -3.35 32.16 20.40
CA PRO A 37 -4.59 31.39 20.60
C PRO A 37 -5.52 31.50 19.40
N GLY A 38 -6.08 30.36 18.97
CA GLY A 38 -6.96 30.30 17.80
C GLY A 38 -6.26 30.42 16.45
N LYS A 39 -4.92 30.39 16.41
CA LYS A 39 -4.10 30.45 15.19
C LYS A 39 -3.32 29.16 14.93
N ILE A 40 -3.19 28.84 13.64
CA ILE A 40 -2.35 27.73 13.17
C ILE A 40 -1.11 28.27 12.47
N VAL A 41 0.06 27.90 12.98
CA VAL A 41 1.37 28.20 12.40
C VAL A 41 1.97 26.92 11.82
N THR A 42 2.38 26.96 10.54
CA THR A 42 2.94 25.79 9.85
C THR A 42 4.38 26.01 9.41
N LEU A 43 5.27 25.11 9.84
CA LEU A 43 6.63 24.99 9.34
C LEU A 43 6.63 24.24 8.00
N ILE A 44 7.22 24.85 6.97
CA ILE A 44 7.44 24.25 5.64
C ILE A 44 8.92 24.28 5.26
N GLY A 45 9.31 23.51 4.24
CA GLY A 45 10.67 23.44 3.71
C GLY A 45 11.12 22.00 3.46
N PRO A 46 12.29 21.80 2.82
CA PRO A 46 12.76 20.48 2.38
C PRO A 46 13.05 19.51 3.55
N ASN A 47 13.21 18.23 3.23
CA ASN A 47 13.61 17.22 4.21
C ASN A 47 15.01 17.54 4.75
N GLY A 48 15.21 17.34 6.06
CA GLY A 48 16.44 17.74 6.75
C GLY A 48 16.58 19.24 7.07
N SER A 49 15.64 20.11 6.69
CA SER A 49 15.75 21.57 6.95
C SER A 49 15.67 22.00 8.42
N GLY A 50 15.39 21.06 9.35
CA GLY A 50 15.36 21.31 10.79
C GLY A 50 13.97 21.51 11.41
N LYS A 51 12.88 21.43 10.63
CA LYS A 51 11.48 21.58 11.11
C LYS A 51 11.19 20.79 12.40
N SER A 52 11.40 19.48 12.39
CA SER A 52 11.16 18.61 13.55
C SER A 52 12.10 18.90 14.72
N THR A 53 13.31 19.41 14.46
CA THR A 53 14.23 19.88 15.52
C THR A 53 13.67 21.12 16.22
N ILE A 54 13.12 22.08 15.45
CA ILE A 54 12.41 23.25 16.01
C ILE A 54 11.24 22.77 16.90
N LEU A 55 10.38 21.89 16.39
CA LEU A 55 9.22 21.39 17.16
C LEU A 55 9.65 20.64 18.43
N LYS A 56 10.68 19.79 18.35
CA LYS A 56 11.26 19.10 19.53
C LYS A 56 11.80 20.09 20.56
N THR A 57 12.52 21.14 20.16
CA THR A 57 13.05 22.14 21.09
C THR A 57 11.95 23.00 21.70
N VAL A 58 10.93 23.39 20.94
CA VAL A 58 9.78 24.16 21.47
C VAL A 58 8.93 23.32 22.43
N ALA A 59 8.72 22.04 22.13
CA ALA A 59 8.11 21.09 23.07
C ALA A 59 9.01 20.80 24.30
N GLY A 60 10.30 21.18 24.22
CA GLY A 60 11.37 20.88 25.17
C GLY A 60 11.60 19.38 25.37
N LEU A 61 11.55 18.64 24.26
CA LEU A 61 12.18 17.33 24.09
C LEU A 61 13.68 17.46 23.74
N LEU A 62 14.12 18.68 23.42
CA LEU A 62 15.51 19.09 23.24
C LEU A 62 15.71 20.45 23.92
N GLU A 63 16.87 20.66 24.54
CA GLU A 63 17.21 21.97 25.10
C GLU A 63 17.54 22.99 24.00
N PRO A 64 17.19 24.28 24.17
CA PRO A 64 17.60 25.34 23.26
C PRO A 64 19.11 25.60 23.39
N ARG A 65 19.81 25.83 22.26
CA ARG A 65 21.24 26.19 22.27
C ARG A 65 21.46 27.67 22.57
N SER A 66 20.51 28.53 22.17
CA SER A 66 20.42 29.94 22.54
C SER A 66 18.99 30.45 22.39
N GLY A 67 18.72 31.66 22.89
CA GLY A 67 17.41 32.30 22.78
C GLY A 67 16.40 31.80 23.81
N VAL A 68 15.16 32.27 23.71
CA VAL A 68 14.11 32.03 24.72
C VAL A 68 12.84 31.50 24.07
N ILE A 69 12.20 30.53 24.74
CA ILE A 69 10.85 30.05 24.43
C ILE A 69 9.92 30.56 25.53
N MET A 70 8.83 31.21 25.15
CA MET A 70 7.79 31.74 26.04
C MET A 70 6.50 30.95 25.83
N LEU A 71 5.86 30.55 26.93
CA LEU A 71 4.55 29.90 26.97
C LEU A 71 3.64 30.72 27.89
N GLU A 72 2.50 31.20 27.38
CA GLU A 72 1.54 32.04 28.13
C GLU A 72 2.24 33.19 28.87
N GLY A 73 3.15 33.89 28.17
CA GLY A 73 3.84 35.09 28.66
C GLY A 73 4.97 34.81 29.65
N SER A 74 5.21 33.56 30.01
CA SER A 74 6.28 33.13 30.93
C SER A 74 7.37 32.36 30.17
N SER A 75 8.64 32.56 30.56
CA SER A 75 9.76 31.80 29.97
C SER A 75 9.65 30.33 30.33
N ARG A 76 9.77 29.43 29.34
CA ARG A 76 9.70 27.99 29.56
C ARG A 76 10.72 27.51 30.60
N ALA A 77 11.90 28.13 30.66
CA ALA A 77 12.94 27.78 31.64
C ALA A 77 12.53 28.06 33.10
N ASP A 78 11.59 28.99 33.31
CA ASP A 78 11.10 29.39 34.63
C ASP A 78 9.83 28.61 35.05
N ILE A 79 9.22 27.86 34.12
CA ILE A 79 8.01 27.05 34.36
C ILE A 79 8.43 25.60 34.66
N GLY A 80 8.03 25.07 35.82
CA GLY A 80 8.26 23.66 36.15
C GLY A 80 7.59 22.71 35.14
N SER A 81 8.22 21.57 34.84
CA SER A 81 7.76 20.61 33.82
C SER A 81 6.31 20.15 33.97
N GLY A 82 5.84 19.97 35.22
CA GLY A 82 4.45 19.63 35.53
C GLY A 82 3.43 20.74 35.25
N GLU A 83 3.84 22.01 35.17
CA GLU A 83 2.97 23.12 34.79
C GLU A 83 3.08 23.41 33.29
N ALA A 84 4.29 23.31 32.72
CA ALA A 84 4.50 23.39 31.27
C ALA A 84 3.69 22.32 30.52
N SER A 85 3.56 21.12 31.08
CA SER A 85 2.71 20.03 30.56
C SER A 85 1.21 20.19 30.79
N LYS A 86 0.74 21.26 31.44
CA LYS A 86 -0.69 21.66 31.40
C LYS A 86 -0.95 22.74 30.35
N ILE A 87 0.10 23.43 29.90
CA ILE A 87 0.03 24.50 28.90
C ILE A 87 0.24 23.92 27.49
N LEU A 88 1.20 23.01 27.33
CA LEU A 88 1.67 22.51 26.05
C LEU A 88 1.58 20.98 25.94
N ALA A 89 0.94 20.48 24.88
CA ALA A 89 1.00 19.08 24.45
C ALA A 89 1.71 18.94 23.10
N ALA A 90 2.28 17.77 22.82
CA ALA A 90 2.96 17.48 21.57
C ALA A 90 2.65 16.08 21.03
N VAL A 91 2.38 15.98 19.73
CA VAL A 91 2.34 14.74 18.95
C VAL A 91 3.52 14.77 17.99
N MET A 92 4.40 13.79 18.09
CA MET A 92 5.64 13.72 17.31
C MET A 92 5.63 12.50 16.37
N THR A 93 6.39 12.57 15.28
CA THR A 93 6.56 11.52 14.26
C THR A 93 7.13 10.18 14.77
N GLY A 94 7.69 10.14 15.99
CA GLY A 94 8.26 8.93 16.57
C GLY A 94 7.19 7.90 16.96
N ARG A 95 7.45 6.61 16.67
CA ARG A 95 6.58 5.52 17.14
C ARG A 95 6.57 5.48 18.66
N VAL A 96 5.41 5.74 19.25
CA VAL A 96 5.14 5.45 20.66
C VAL A 96 4.84 3.96 20.76
N ASP A 97 5.55 3.23 21.63
CA ASP A 97 5.24 1.84 21.97
C ASP A 97 4.80 1.74 23.44
N PRO A 98 3.51 1.96 23.72
CA PRO A 98 2.95 1.82 25.06
C PRO A 98 2.64 0.35 25.31
N GLU A 99 3.58 -0.36 25.95
CA GLU A 99 3.49 -1.79 26.24
C GLU A 99 2.13 -2.18 26.83
N LEU A 100 1.40 -3.07 26.13
CA LEU A 100 0.14 -3.68 26.57
C LEU A 100 -1.02 -2.69 26.89
N MET A 101 -0.93 -1.42 26.49
CA MET A 101 -1.98 -0.43 26.78
C MET A 101 -3.14 -0.49 25.77
N THR A 102 -4.38 -0.34 26.28
CA THR A 102 -5.55 -0.08 25.42
C THR A 102 -5.52 1.35 24.87
N CYS A 103 -6.26 1.61 23.79
CA CYS A 103 -6.40 2.95 23.24
C CYS A 103 -6.91 3.95 24.28
N ARG A 104 -7.90 3.56 25.10
CA ARG A 104 -8.39 4.39 26.21
C ARG A 104 -7.27 4.68 27.22
N SER A 105 -6.51 3.67 27.63
CA SER A 105 -5.40 3.85 28.57
C SER A 105 -4.30 4.78 28.03
N VAL A 106 -4.02 4.75 26.73
CA VAL A 106 -3.09 5.69 26.07
C VAL A 106 -3.62 7.12 26.16
N ILE A 107 -4.93 7.33 26.00
CA ILE A 107 -5.57 8.65 26.10
C ILE A 107 -5.61 9.14 27.55
N GLU A 108 -5.91 8.25 28.49
CA GLU A 108 -5.87 8.49 29.94
C GLU A 108 -4.48 8.97 30.41
N SER A 109 -3.39 8.51 29.78
CA SER A 109 -2.03 9.01 30.07
C SER A 109 -1.85 10.52 29.80
N GLY A 110 -2.70 11.12 28.96
CA GLY A 110 -2.74 12.57 28.75
C GLY A 110 -3.13 13.35 30.01
N ARG A 111 -3.83 12.73 30.97
CA ARG A 111 -4.24 13.37 32.23
C ARG A 111 -3.19 13.33 33.33
N TYR A 112 -2.06 12.64 33.14
CA TYR A 112 -1.01 12.52 34.17
C TYR A 112 -0.51 13.85 34.78
N PRO A 113 -0.45 15.00 34.07
CA PRO A 113 -0.14 16.31 34.69
C PRO A 113 -1.13 16.77 35.78
N TYR A 114 -2.29 16.13 35.92
CA TYR A 114 -3.37 16.47 36.85
C TYR A 114 -3.55 15.45 37.99
N THR A 115 -3.05 14.21 37.84
CA THR A 115 -3.35 13.09 38.75
C THR A 115 -2.52 13.03 40.06
N GLY A 116 -1.60 13.98 40.26
CA GLY A 116 -0.71 14.01 41.41
C GLY A 116 0.19 12.77 41.57
N LEU A 117 0.78 12.61 42.77
CA LEU A 117 1.75 11.55 43.09
C LEU A 117 1.25 10.11 42.96
N PHE A 118 -0.07 9.89 43.03
CA PHE A 118 -0.67 8.55 43.02
C PHE A 118 -1.26 8.13 41.67
N GLY A 119 -1.16 8.97 40.62
CA GLY A 119 -1.59 8.60 39.26
C GLY A 119 -3.10 8.34 39.09
N LYS A 120 -3.94 8.78 40.05
CA LYS A 120 -5.39 8.51 40.01
C LYS A 120 -6.13 9.61 39.25
N LEU A 121 -6.92 9.20 38.27
CA LEU A 121 -7.88 10.05 37.55
C LEU A 121 -9.05 10.43 38.47
N SER A 122 -9.46 11.69 38.42
CA SER A 122 -10.74 12.15 38.98
C SER A 122 -11.89 11.92 37.98
N GLU A 123 -13.14 12.09 38.42
CA GLU A 123 -14.31 12.03 37.53
C GLU A 123 -14.24 13.08 36.40
N GLU A 124 -13.68 14.26 36.66
CA GLU A 124 -13.46 15.29 35.62
C GLU A 124 -12.34 14.89 34.65
N ASP A 125 -11.30 14.19 35.10
CA ASP A 125 -10.26 13.65 34.20
C ASP A 125 -10.81 12.57 33.27
N VAL A 126 -11.67 11.67 33.78
CA VAL A 126 -12.37 10.66 32.97
C VAL A 126 -13.26 11.33 31.93
N LYS A 127 -14.02 12.35 32.31
CA LYS A 127 -14.85 13.14 31.39
C LYS A 127 -14.01 13.85 30.31
N LYS A 128 -12.85 14.43 30.66
CA LYS A 128 -11.92 15.03 29.69
C LYS A 128 -11.35 14.00 28.70
N VAL A 129 -11.10 12.77 29.15
CA VAL A 129 -10.72 11.64 28.27
C VAL A 129 -11.86 11.30 27.30
N ASP A 130 -13.09 11.15 27.80
CA ASP A 130 -14.25 10.83 26.96
C ASP A 130 -14.56 11.95 25.94
N GLU A 131 -14.45 13.24 26.34
CA GLU A 131 -14.54 14.39 25.43
C GLU A 131 -13.48 14.34 24.32
N ALA A 132 -12.23 14.01 24.66
CA ALA A 132 -11.13 13.89 23.69
C ALA A 132 -11.33 12.70 22.73
N MET A 133 -11.93 11.60 23.22
CA MET A 133 -12.25 10.42 22.41
C MET A 133 -13.35 10.71 21.37
N VAL A 134 -14.37 11.47 21.78
CA VAL A 134 -15.43 11.95 20.88
C VAL A 134 -14.87 12.96 19.86
N ALA A 135 -14.02 13.91 20.28
CA ALA A 135 -13.41 14.90 19.38
C ALA A 135 -12.52 14.29 18.28
N THR A 136 -12.12 13.03 18.41
CA THR A 136 -11.18 12.33 17.53
C THR A 136 -11.74 11.10 16.82
N ASP A 137 -12.99 10.72 17.08
CA ASP A 137 -13.59 9.45 16.64
C ASP A 137 -12.72 8.25 17.02
N THR A 138 -12.47 8.10 18.32
CA THR A 138 -11.73 6.99 18.92
C THR A 138 -12.53 6.20 19.97
N THR A 139 -13.79 6.56 20.23
CA THR A 139 -14.70 5.86 21.16
C THR A 139 -14.85 4.37 20.81
N ASP A 140 -15.06 4.04 19.53
CA ASP A 140 -15.32 2.65 19.09
C ASP A 140 -14.10 1.73 19.24
N ILE A 141 -12.89 2.29 19.34
CA ILE A 141 -11.64 1.55 19.51
C ILE A 141 -11.10 1.61 20.95
N ALA A 142 -11.86 2.15 21.90
CA ALA A 142 -11.44 2.37 23.29
C ALA A 142 -10.72 1.17 23.93
N GLY A 143 -11.32 -0.02 23.81
CA GLY A 143 -10.81 -1.27 24.37
C GLY A 143 -9.78 -2.02 23.51
N SER A 144 -9.47 -1.52 22.31
CA SER A 144 -8.48 -2.15 21.43
C SER A 144 -7.06 -1.92 21.95
N ASP A 145 -6.18 -2.93 21.82
CA ASP A 145 -4.73 -2.78 22.03
C ASP A 145 -4.18 -1.75 21.03
N PHE A 146 -3.50 -0.72 21.53
CA PHE A 146 -2.94 0.37 20.71
C PHE A 146 -1.94 -0.11 19.65
N ARG A 147 -1.38 -1.31 19.78
CA ARG A 147 -0.46 -1.89 18.78
C ARG A 147 -1.22 -2.55 17.62
N ASN A 148 -2.47 -2.95 17.82
CA ASN A 148 -3.30 -3.70 16.86
C ASN A 148 -4.32 -2.83 16.09
N ILE A 149 -4.17 -1.52 16.11
CA ILE A 149 -4.97 -0.55 15.33
C ILE A 149 -4.18 -0.01 14.13
N SER A 150 -4.89 0.44 13.09
CA SER A 150 -4.28 1.04 11.90
C SER A 150 -3.55 2.34 12.23
N ASP A 151 -2.58 2.76 11.40
CA ASP A 151 -1.83 3.99 11.67
C ASP A 151 -2.71 5.25 11.67
N GLY A 152 -3.79 5.27 10.88
CA GLY A 152 -4.83 6.31 10.96
C GLY A 152 -5.63 6.30 12.27
N GLN A 153 -5.90 5.14 12.85
CA GLN A 153 -6.49 5.04 14.19
C GLN A 153 -5.47 5.45 15.26
N ARG A 154 -4.21 4.99 15.14
CA ARG A 154 -3.09 5.30 16.03
C ARG A 154 -2.88 6.81 16.15
N GLN A 155 -2.87 7.50 15.02
CA GLN A 155 -2.70 8.96 14.98
C GLN A 155 -3.87 9.70 15.64
N ARG A 156 -5.13 9.22 15.46
CA ARG A 156 -6.28 9.79 16.18
C ARG A 156 -6.20 9.54 17.69
N VAL A 157 -5.72 8.39 18.13
CA VAL A 157 -5.50 8.08 19.56
C VAL A 157 -4.38 8.94 20.17
N LEU A 158 -3.28 9.17 19.44
CA LEU A 158 -2.20 10.08 19.89
C LEU A 158 -2.67 11.54 19.95
N LEU A 159 -3.47 11.98 18.99
CA LEU A 159 -4.12 13.30 19.02
C LEU A 159 -5.12 13.38 20.18
N ALA A 160 -5.90 12.34 20.43
CA ALA A 160 -6.84 12.27 21.55
C ALA A 160 -6.13 12.36 22.90
N ARG A 161 -5.00 11.66 23.08
CA ARG A 161 -4.12 11.79 24.24
C ARG A 161 -3.64 13.23 24.45
N ALA A 162 -3.21 13.89 23.38
CA ALA A 162 -2.76 15.29 23.45
C ALA A 162 -3.92 16.28 23.74
N ILE A 163 -5.14 16.01 23.27
CA ILE A 163 -6.34 16.80 23.59
C ILE A 163 -6.81 16.53 25.03
N ALA A 164 -6.76 15.29 25.50
CA ALA A 164 -7.14 14.91 26.86
C ALA A 164 -6.29 15.66 27.89
N GLN A 165 -5.04 15.99 27.57
CA GLN A 165 -4.15 16.85 28.35
C GLN A 165 -4.68 18.30 28.56
N ASP A 166 -5.77 18.70 27.87
CA ASP A 166 -6.43 20.02 27.94
C ASP A 166 -5.48 21.22 27.70
N PRO A 167 -4.57 21.18 26.70
CA PRO A 167 -3.52 22.18 26.52
C PRO A 167 -4.02 23.46 25.83
N ARG A 168 -3.30 24.56 26.04
CA ARG A 168 -3.49 25.83 25.30
C ARG A 168 -2.67 25.87 24.01
N VAL A 169 -1.50 25.21 24.02
CA VAL A 169 -0.56 25.11 22.90
C VAL A 169 -0.46 23.65 22.46
N LEU A 170 -0.67 23.37 21.18
CA LEU A 170 -0.53 22.04 20.60
C LEU A 170 0.57 22.02 19.52
N ILE A 171 1.54 21.13 19.70
CA ILE A 171 2.61 20.90 18.74
C ILE A 171 2.36 19.60 17.97
N LEU A 172 2.46 19.66 16.64
CA LEU A 172 2.22 18.50 15.77
C LEU A 172 3.34 18.36 14.73
N ASP A 173 4.21 17.36 14.89
CA ASP A 173 5.19 17.01 13.86
C ASP A 173 4.53 16.08 12.83
N GLU A 174 4.37 16.59 11.61
CA GLU A 174 3.81 15.89 10.44
C GLU A 174 2.54 15.06 10.74
N PRO A 175 1.46 15.66 11.27
CA PRO A 175 0.32 14.92 11.83
C PRO A 175 -0.49 14.07 10.85
N THR A 176 -0.10 14.05 9.57
CA THR A 176 -0.77 13.34 8.47
C THR A 176 0.17 12.47 7.62
N SER A 177 1.45 12.36 7.99
CA SER A 177 2.37 11.39 7.39
C SER A 177 1.83 9.96 7.58
N PHE A 178 2.05 9.09 6.59
CA PHE A 178 1.58 7.69 6.55
C PHE A 178 0.05 7.49 6.55
N LEU A 179 -0.75 8.54 6.33
CA LEU A 179 -2.22 8.45 6.25
C LEU A 179 -2.73 8.50 4.81
N ASP A 180 -3.78 7.71 4.53
CA ASP A 180 -4.59 7.91 3.33
C ASP A 180 -5.33 9.25 3.35
N ILE A 181 -5.85 9.64 2.19
CA ILE A 181 -6.48 10.95 2.01
C ILE A 181 -7.73 11.16 2.88
N ARG A 182 -8.47 10.10 3.23
CA ARG A 182 -9.67 10.21 4.09
C ARG A 182 -9.26 10.55 5.53
N TYR A 183 -8.32 9.80 6.10
CA TYR A 183 -7.84 10.07 7.47
C TYR A 183 -7.03 11.37 7.56
N LYS A 184 -6.29 11.73 6.50
CA LYS A 184 -5.61 13.02 6.38
C LYS A 184 -6.60 14.19 6.47
N ILE A 185 -7.64 14.21 5.64
CA ILE A 185 -8.66 15.28 5.66
C ILE A 185 -9.43 15.32 6.98
N ASP A 186 -9.77 14.17 7.56
CA ASP A 186 -10.41 14.06 8.87
C ASP A 186 -9.58 14.73 9.99
N ILE A 187 -8.30 14.35 10.10
CA ILE A 187 -7.40 14.90 11.12
C ILE A 187 -7.18 16.40 10.92
N LEU A 188 -6.97 16.88 9.69
CA LEU A 188 -6.78 18.31 9.41
C LEU A 188 -8.04 19.13 9.73
N THR A 189 -9.22 18.58 9.49
CA THR A 189 -10.51 19.19 9.87
C THR A 189 -10.62 19.30 11.39
N LYS A 190 -10.26 18.24 12.13
CA LYS A 190 -10.22 18.24 13.60
C LYS A 190 -9.21 19.25 14.15
N ILE A 191 -8.01 19.34 13.56
CA ILE A 191 -6.99 20.34 13.92
C ILE A 191 -7.54 21.76 13.73
N LYS A 192 -8.24 22.07 12.63
CA LYS A 192 -8.83 23.41 12.44
C LYS A 192 -9.90 23.71 13.49
N LYS A 193 -10.77 22.75 13.81
CA LYS A 193 -11.76 22.89 14.88
C LYS A 193 -11.13 23.09 16.25
N LEU A 194 -10.07 22.35 16.61
CA LEU A 194 -9.36 22.54 17.87
C LEU A 194 -8.78 23.95 17.98
N SER A 195 -8.20 24.47 16.90
CA SER A 195 -7.75 25.86 16.89
C SER A 195 -8.92 26.83 17.08
N THR A 196 -9.96 26.77 16.23
CA THR A 196 -11.02 27.79 16.22
C THR A 196 -12.06 27.66 17.34
N GLU A 197 -12.48 26.46 17.70
CA GLU A 197 -13.57 26.19 18.66
C GLU A 197 -13.05 26.08 20.10
N LYS A 198 -11.85 25.52 20.31
CA LYS A 198 -11.18 25.45 21.63
C LYS A 198 -10.17 26.59 21.86
N ASN A 199 -10.05 27.53 20.91
CA ASN A 199 -9.12 28.66 20.94
C ASN A 199 -7.65 28.27 21.11
N MET A 200 -7.25 27.09 20.62
CA MET A 200 -5.90 26.55 20.81
C MET A 200 -4.89 27.18 19.86
N ALA A 201 -3.71 27.52 20.36
CA ALA A 201 -2.54 27.87 19.55
C ALA A 201 -1.92 26.59 18.99
N ILE A 202 -1.76 26.48 17.67
CA ILE A 202 -1.19 25.27 17.04
C ILE A 202 0.08 25.63 16.28
N LEU A 203 1.16 24.90 16.55
CA LEU A 203 2.41 24.95 15.77
C LEU A 203 2.68 23.55 15.20
N MET A 204 2.73 23.43 13.88
CA MET A 204 2.90 22.13 13.22
C MET A 204 3.88 22.14 12.05
N SER A 205 4.34 20.97 11.61
CA SER A 205 5.05 20.79 10.35
C SER A 205 4.16 20.07 9.32
N LEU A 206 4.27 20.43 8.05
CA LEU A 206 3.63 19.72 6.94
C LEU A 206 4.61 19.54 5.77
N HIS A 207 4.49 18.41 5.07
CA HIS A 207 5.23 18.12 3.83
C HIS A 207 4.56 18.66 2.57
N GLU A 208 3.26 18.96 2.62
CA GLU A 208 2.43 19.29 1.45
C GLU A 208 2.13 20.81 1.44
N PRO A 209 2.79 21.62 0.58
CA PRO A 209 2.58 23.06 0.47
C PRO A 209 1.11 23.46 0.33
N GLU A 210 0.34 22.70 -0.47
CA GLU A 210 -1.08 22.94 -0.69
C GLU A 210 -1.94 22.87 0.57
N ILE A 211 -1.59 22.00 1.52
CA ILE A 211 -2.34 21.86 2.78
C ILE A 211 -1.94 23.00 3.71
N ALA A 212 -0.65 23.32 3.79
CA ALA A 212 -0.16 24.47 4.53
C ALA A 212 -0.81 25.79 4.02
N LEU A 213 -1.00 25.95 2.71
CA LEU A 213 -1.70 27.09 2.10
C LEU A 213 -3.14 27.24 2.58
N LYS A 214 -3.89 26.13 2.64
CA LYS A 214 -5.34 26.11 2.93
C LYS A 214 -5.68 26.15 4.42
N LEU A 215 -4.79 25.64 5.28
CA LEU A 215 -5.08 25.40 6.69
C LEU A 215 -4.48 26.46 7.65
N SER A 216 -3.32 27.01 7.29
CA SER A 216 -2.51 27.85 8.19
C SER A 216 -2.98 29.30 8.21
N ASP A 217 -2.87 29.93 9.38
CA ASP A 217 -2.96 31.39 9.52
C ASP A 217 -1.60 32.04 9.23
N THR A 218 -0.51 31.39 9.66
CA THR A 218 0.88 31.83 9.44
C THR A 218 1.73 30.67 8.93
N VAL A 219 2.67 30.95 8.04
CA VAL A 219 3.61 29.98 7.46
C VAL A 219 5.03 30.42 7.78
N VAL A 220 5.87 29.46 8.16
CA VAL A 220 7.29 29.65 8.49
C VAL A 220 8.12 28.75 7.58
N ALA A 221 8.83 29.35 6.63
CA ALA A 221 9.69 28.64 5.69
C ALA A 221 11.09 28.44 6.29
N VAL A 222 11.51 27.18 6.43
CA VAL A 222 12.78 26.79 7.06
C VAL A 222 13.68 26.13 6.03
N GLY A 223 14.88 26.68 5.83
CA GLY A 223 15.87 26.21 4.86
C GLY A 223 17.24 26.84 5.10
N ASP A 224 18.30 26.19 4.60
CA ASP A 224 19.69 26.64 4.68
C ASP A 224 20.14 27.13 6.07
N GLY A 225 19.71 26.41 7.11
CA GLY A 225 20.11 26.63 8.51
C GLY A 225 19.46 27.83 9.21
N LYS A 226 18.39 28.39 8.65
CA LYS A 226 17.66 29.54 9.22
C LYS A 226 16.16 29.50 8.88
N VAL A 227 15.40 30.40 9.49
CA VAL A 227 14.10 30.79 8.96
C VAL A 227 14.33 31.73 7.78
N LEU A 228 13.79 31.37 6.61
CA LEU A 228 13.93 32.12 5.36
C LEU A 228 12.82 33.16 5.19
N ARG A 229 11.59 32.83 5.59
CA ARG A 229 10.43 33.74 5.52
C ARG A 229 9.38 33.36 6.58
N ILE A 230 8.71 34.36 7.14
CA ILE A 230 7.50 34.21 7.97
C ILE A 230 6.45 35.18 7.42
N GLY A 231 5.20 34.73 7.32
CA GLY A 231 4.08 35.58 6.91
C GLY A 231 2.79 34.78 6.81
N THR A 232 1.73 35.42 6.34
CA THR A 232 0.51 34.72 5.90
C THR A 232 0.82 33.79 4.71
N PRO A 233 -0.03 32.79 4.42
CA PRO A 233 0.16 31.95 3.23
C PRO A 233 0.36 32.75 1.93
N GLY A 234 -0.32 33.89 1.77
CA GLY A 234 -0.19 34.74 0.58
C GLY A 234 1.14 35.48 0.42
N GLU A 235 1.86 35.72 1.53
CA GLU A 235 3.19 36.37 1.50
C GLU A 235 4.33 35.36 1.38
N VAL A 236 4.08 34.11 1.79
CA VAL A 236 5.08 33.04 1.76
C VAL A 236 5.04 32.24 0.46
N PHE A 237 3.87 31.89 -0.06
CA PHE A 237 3.76 31.11 -1.29
C PHE A 237 3.77 32.01 -2.55
N THR A 238 4.94 32.57 -2.86
CA THR A 238 5.26 33.15 -4.20
C THR A 238 6.08 32.15 -5.00
N GLU A 239 5.96 32.19 -6.34
CA GLU A 239 6.56 31.18 -7.22
C GLU A 239 8.09 31.13 -7.07
N GLU A 240 8.71 32.31 -7.08
CA GLU A 240 10.14 32.52 -6.98
C GLU A 240 10.68 31.97 -5.66
N PHE A 241 9.95 32.18 -4.56
CA PHE A 241 10.42 31.81 -3.23
C PHE A 241 10.32 30.31 -2.94
N ILE A 242 9.29 29.62 -3.44
CA ILE A 242 9.21 28.17 -3.27
C ILE A 242 10.16 27.46 -4.24
N ARG A 243 10.41 28.02 -5.44
CA ARG A 243 11.53 27.60 -6.31
C ARG A 243 12.87 27.68 -5.58
N GLU A 244 13.13 28.77 -4.85
CA GLU A 244 14.31 28.93 -3.99
C GLU A 244 14.32 27.91 -2.83
N LEU A 245 13.26 27.88 -2.02
CA LEU A 245 13.14 27.07 -0.79
C LEU A 245 13.36 25.58 -1.01
N TYR A 246 12.84 25.03 -2.12
CA TYR A 246 12.98 23.61 -2.48
C TYR A 246 14.01 23.34 -3.58
N LYS A 247 14.75 24.38 -4.02
CA LYS A 247 15.84 24.30 -5.00
C LYS A 247 15.41 23.68 -6.34
N LEU A 248 14.24 24.12 -6.82
CA LEU A 248 13.54 23.56 -7.99
C LEU A 248 14.08 24.06 -9.34
N GLY A 249 14.87 25.14 -9.36
CA GLY A 249 15.46 25.68 -10.60
C GLY A 249 14.41 25.96 -11.67
N ASP A 250 14.66 25.47 -12.89
CA ASP A 250 13.77 25.60 -14.06
C ASP A 250 12.64 24.56 -14.14
N MET A 251 12.45 23.71 -13.11
CA MET A 251 11.35 22.72 -13.08
C MET A 251 9.99 23.43 -13.17
N ASP A 252 8.99 22.77 -13.75
CA ASP A 252 7.63 23.34 -13.79
C ASP A 252 6.96 23.23 -12.41
N VAL A 253 6.96 24.33 -11.66
CA VAL A 253 6.31 24.40 -10.35
C VAL A 253 4.80 24.62 -10.43
N GLY A 254 4.23 24.79 -11.63
CA GLY A 254 2.79 24.68 -11.86
C GLY A 254 2.24 23.29 -11.52
N LEU A 255 3.09 22.26 -11.52
CA LEU A 255 2.78 20.91 -11.06
C LEU A 255 2.49 20.83 -9.54
N LEU A 256 2.89 21.82 -8.75
CA LEU A 256 2.47 21.96 -7.34
C LEU A 256 1.07 22.59 -7.20
N GLY A 257 0.34 22.72 -8.31
CA GLY A 257 -0.97 23.37 -8.37
C GLY A 257 -0.91 24.90 -8.23
N ARG A 258 -2.08 25.53 -8.09
CA ARG A 258 -2.17 26.95 -7.72
C ARG A 258 -1.90 27.13 -6.22
N ILE A 259 -0.64 26.93 -5.81
CA ILE A 259 -0.17 27.36 -4.50
C ILE A 259 0.26 28.83 -4.45
N TRP A 260 0.42 29.45 -5.62
CA TRP A 260 0.84 30.85 -5.77
C TRP A 260 -0.30 31.82 -5.55
N TYR A 261 -0.08 32.83 -4.71
CA TYR A 261 -0.83 34.07 -4.82
C TYR A 261 -0.14 34.97 -5.85
N ALA A 262 -0.91 35.56 -6.77
CA ALA A 262 -0.39 36.54 -7.71
C ALA A 262 0.22 37.72 -6.93
N ASP A 263 1.46 38.06 -7.25
CA ASP A 263 2.19 39.12 -6.55
C ASP A 263 1.40 40.42 -6.61
N ARG A 264 1.14 41.04 -5.45
CA ARG A 264 0.43 42.34 -5.37
C ARG A 264 1.39 43.50 -5.62
N GLY A 265 2.16 43.38 -6.69
CA GLY A 265 2.94 44.47 -7.28
C GLY A 265 2.06 45.40 -8.11
N SER A 266 1.67 46.52 -7.50
CA SER A 266 1.03 47.69 -8.12
C SER A 266 -0.31 47.52 -8.85
N LEU A 267 -1.31 48.29 -8.40
CA LEU A 267 -2.62 48.44 -9.02
C LEU A 267 -2.59 49.49 -10.16
N SER A 268 -1.53 49.54 -10.99
CA SER A 268 -1.26 50.61 -11.97
C SER A 268 -1.13 50.20 -13.44
N ASP A 269 -0.88 48.93 -13.75
CA ASP A 269 -0.49 48.52 -15.11
C ASP A 269 -1.48 47.54 -15.77
N ILE A 270 -2.76 47.93 -15.75
CA ILE A 270 -3.76 47.39 -16.68
C ILE A 270 -3.96 48.47 -17.77
N PRO A 271 -3.55 48.24 -19.03
CA PRO A 271 -3.90 49.13 -20.12
C PRO A 271 -5.42 49.20 -20.28
N ASP A 272 -5.98 50.41 -20.46
CA ASP A 272 -7.42 50.66 -20.57
C ASP A 272 -8.11 49.85 -21.70
N GLU A 273 -7.32 49.32 -22.64
CA GLU A 273 -7.75 48.49 -23.78
C GLU A 273 -8.39 47.15 -23.38
N ILE A 274 -8.19 46.65 -22.15
CA ILE A 274 -8.73 45.34 -21.69
C ILE A 274 -10.08 45.49 -20.94
N ARG A 275 -10.71 46.68 -20.91
CA ARG A 275 -12.06 46.85 -20.32
C ARG A 275 -13.24 46.67 -21.27
N ASP A 276 -13.06 46.92 -22.57
CA ASP A 276 -14.19 47.02 -23.52
C ASP A 276 -14.15 45.99 -24.67
N ALA A 277 -13.37 44.91 -24.54
CA ALA A 277 -13.26 43.83 -25.54
C ALA A 277 -14.03 42.54 -25.16
N THR A 278 -15.15 42.66 -24.44
CA THR A 278 -16.15 41.58 -24.37
C THR A 278 -17.34 41.94 -25.25
N LEU A 279 -17.56 41.13 -26.30
CA LEU A 279 -18.62 41.19 -27.34
C LEU A 279 -18.16 41.68 -28.74
N ALA A 280 -18.45 40.82 -29.72
CA ALA A 280 -18.54 41.03 -31.18
C ALA A 280 -17.30 40.78 -32.08
N LYS A 281 -17.42 39.67 -32.86
CA LYS A 281 -16.67 39.31 -34.10
C LYS A 281 -15.19 38.91 -33.87
N GLY A 282 -14.60 37.92 -34.54
CA GLY A 282 -15.07 37.03 -35.60
C GLY A 282 -14.19 37.10 -36.85
N THR A 283 -13.28 36.12 -37.04
CA THR A 283 -12.29 35.94 -38.16
C THR A 283 -11.20 37.03 -38.22
N TRP A 284 -9.91 36.81 -38.55
CA TRP A 284 -9.18 35.88 -39.46
C TRP A 284 -7.81 35.47 -38.83
N SER A 285 -7.33 34.22 -38.91
CA SER A 285 -6.56 33.53 -39.98
C SER A 285 -5.05 33.88 -40.15
N SER A 286 -4.25 32.79 -40.20
CA SER A 286 -3.01 32.54 -40.99
C SER A 286 -1.69 33.28 -40.73
N TYR A 287 -0.69 32.51 -40.24
CA TYR A 287 0.54 32.10 -40.95
C TYR A 287 0.93 30.69 -40.42
N TYR A 288 0.68 29.57 -41.14
CA TYR A 288 1.57 28.90 -42.13
C TYR A 288 2.92 28.41 -41.55
N PHE A 289 3.45 27.20 -41.79
CA PHE A 289 3.03 25.97 -42.52
C PHE A 289 4.12 24.87 -42.27
N ASN A 290 4.01 23.54 -42.46
CA ASN A 290 2.93 22.56 -42.73
C ASN A 290 3.48 21.14 -42.45
N ALA A 291 2.66 20.20 -41.94
CA ALA A 291 2.90 18.75 -42.04
C ALA A 291 1.62 17.90 -41.90
N ARG A 292 0.56 18.21 -42.67
CA ARG A 292 -0.58 17.28 -42.80
C ARG A 292 -0.26 16.15 -43.79
N HIS A 293 -0.02 14.94 -43.28
CA HIS A 293 -0.32 13.74 -44.06
C HIS A 293 -1.80 13.40 -43.92
N THR A 294 -2.56 13.67 -44.98
CA THR A 294 -3.84 13.01 -45.24
C THR A 294 -3.59 11.51 -45.44
N TYR A 295 -4.05 10.69 -44.50
CA TYR A 295 -4.45 9.33 -44.84
C TYR A 295 -5.96 9.28 -45.03
N CYS A 296 -6.35 8.87 -46.22
CA CYS A 296 -7.74 8.70 -46.64
C CYS A 296 -8.38 7.52 -45.89
N SER A 297 -9.70 7.53 -45.80
CA SER A 297 -10.52 6.46 -45.24
C SER A 297 -10.35 5.15 -46.02
N ALA A 298 -9.46 4.25 -45.58
CA ALA A 298 -9.28 2.95 -46.23
C ALA A 298 -8.74 1.80 -45.33
N ASP A 299 -8.78 1.86 -44.00
CA ASP A 299 -8.50 0.64 -43.18
C ASP A 299 -9.21 0.60 -41.80
N ARG A 300 -10.51 0.28 -41.81
CA ARG A 300 -11.29 -0.02 -40.59
C ARG A 300 -11.61 -1.53 -40.45
N ARG A 301 -10.72 -2.41 -40.95
CA ARG A 301 -11.00 -3.86 -40.98
C ARG A 301 -10.03 -4.75 -40.19
N ASN A 302 -8.98 -4.20 -39.58
CA ASN A 302 -7.95 -5.03 -38.93
C ASN A 302 -7.30 -4.40 -37.68
N LYS A 303 -8.09 -3.76 -36.81
CA LYS A 303 -7.64 -3.41 -35.44
C LYS A 303 -8.55 -4.08 -34.42
N SER A 304 -7.94 -4.69 -33.41
CA SER A 304 -8.64 -5.17 -32.21
C SER A 304 -9.53 -4.07 -31.63
N ARG A 305 -10.58 -4.50 -30.92
CA ARG A 305 -11.29 -3.63 -30.00
C ARG A 305 -10.55 -3.59 -28.67
N HIS A 306 -10.84 -2.58 -27.87
CA HIS A 306 -10.18 -2.42 -26.58
C HIS A 306 -11.06 -1.64 -25.61
N LEU A 307 -10.90 -1.97 -24.33
CA LEU A 307 -11.63 -1.38 -23.21
C LEU A 307 -10.66 -1.25 -22.04
N MET A 308 -10.61 -0.08 -21.42
CA MET A 308 -9.74 0.16 -20.28
C MET A 308 -10.51 0.21 -18.96
N ILE A 309 -10.02 -0.51 -17.95
CA ILE A 309 -10.57 -0.53 -16.59
C ILE A 309 -9.64 0.28 -15.70
N GLN A 310 -10.10 1.45 -15.28
CA GLN A 310 -9.44 2.29 -14.29
C GLN A 310 -10.22 2.24 -12.98
N GLY A 311 -9.63 2.73 -11.89
CA GLY A 311 -10.22 2.65 -10.56
C GLY A 311 -9.94 3.90 -9.76
N THR A 312 -10.83 4.26 -8.83
CA THR A 312 -10.68 5.48 -8.02
C THR A 312 -9.48 5.44 -7.08
N MET A 313 -8.98 4.23 -6.75
CA MET A 313 -7.77 3.98 -5.94
C MET A 313 -7.21 2.56 -6.20
N SER A 314 -6.11 2.21 -5.52
CA SER A 314 -5.62 0.83 -5.44
C SER A 314 -6.59 -0.08 -4.68
N ASN A 315 -6.70 -1.33 -5.13
CA ASN A 315 -7.49 -2.42 -4.55
C ASN A 315 -9.02 -2.22 -4.53
N VAL A 316 -9.55 -1.36 -5.42
CA VAL A 316 -10.99 -1.31 -5.76
C VAL A 316 -11.50 -2.55 -6.52
N GLY A 317 -10.61 -3.45 -6.92
CA GLY A 317 -10.92 -4.67 -7.69
C GLY A 317 -10.73 -4.56 -9.21
N LYS A 318 -9.94 -3.59 -9.72
CA LYS A 318 -9.63 -3.46 -11.16
C LYS A 318 -9.23 -4.80 -11.79
N SER A 319 -8.26 -5.48 -11.19
CA SER A 319 -7.67 -6.73 -11.70
C SER A 319 -8.70 -7.85 -11.80
N VAL A 320 -9.64 -7.90 -10.84
CA VAL A 320 -10.77 -8.84 -10.78
C VAL A 320 -11.82 -8.53 -11.86
N ILE A 321 -12.17 -7.25 -12.05
CA ILE A 321 -13.13 -6.83 -13.10
C ILE A 321 -12.54 -7.05 -14.50
N ALA A 322 -11.24 -6.78 -14.69
CA ALA A 322 -10.54 -7.09 -15.94
C ALA A 322 -10.54 -8.61 -16.21
N ALA A 323 -10.25 -9.44 -15.20
CA ALA A 323 -10.32 -10.90 -15.33
C ALA A 323 -11.74 -11.40 -15.65
N ALA A 324 -12.78 -10.84 -15.02
CA ALA A 324 -14.16 -11.15 -15.33
C ALA A 324 -14.52 -10.81 -16.77
N LEU A 325 -14.17 -9.61 -17.24
CA LEU A 325 -14.41 -9.17 -18.62
C LEU A 325 -13.64 -10.02 -19.64
N CYS A 326 -12.39 -10.38 -19.35
CA CYS A 326 -11.63 -11.36 -20.14
C CYS A 326 -12.41 -12.67 -20.32
N ARG A 327 -12.93 -13.24 -19.22
CA ARG A 327 -13.69 -14.50 -19.24
C ARG A 327 -15.02 -14.36 -19.96
N ILE A 328 -15.77 -13.28 -19.72
CA ILE A 328 -17.04 -13.01 -20.40
C ILE A 328 -16.82 -12.90 -21.92
N PHE A 329 -15.85 -12.12 -22.37
CA PHE A 329 -15.59 -11.93 -23.79
C PHE A 329 -15.09 -13.22 -24.46
N ALA A 330 -14.30 -14.05 -23.77
CA ALA A 330 -13.89 -15.36 -24.28
C ALA A 330 -15.06 -16.36 -24.38
N GLN A 331 -15.93 -16.40 -23.38
CA GLN A 331 -17.18 -17.20 -23.40
C GLN A 331 -18.16 -16.72 -24.49
N ASP A 332 -18.25 -15.41 -24.73
CA ASP A 332 -19.06 -14.80 -25.81
C ASP A 332 -18.38 -14.96 -27.21
N GLY A 333 -17.27 -15.72 -27.30
CA GLY A 333 -16.68 -16.22 -28.55
C GLY A 333 -15.57 -15.38 -29.17
N TYR A 334 -15.06 -14.35 -28.49
CA TYR A 334 -13.96 -13.52 -28.97
C TYR A 334 -12.59 -14.10 -28.56
N LYS A 335 -11.55 -13.87 -29.36
CA LYS A 335 -10.17 -14.11 -28.94
C LYS A 335 -9.68 -12.90 -28.14
N VAL A 336 -9.42 -13.10 -26.84
CA VAL A 336 -9.17 -11.99 -25.89
C VAL A 336 -7.74 -12.04 -25.35
N ALA A 337 -7.14 -10.87 -25.10
CA ALA A 337 -5.92 -10.75 -24.30
C ALA A 337 -6.06 -9.62 -23.26
N PRO A 338 -5.55 -9.79 -22.02
CA PRO A 338 -5.35 -8.68 -21.12
C PRO A 338 -4.16 -7.81 -21.52
N PHE A 339 -4.10 -6.58 -20.99
CA PHE A 339 -2.93 -5.72 -21.12
C PHE A 339 -2.78 -4.77 -19.92
N LYS A 340 -1.66 -4.84 -19.21
CA LYS A 340 -1.28 -3.89 -18.15
C LYS A 340 0.14 -3.40 -18.42
N SER A 341 0.26 -2.22 -19.01
CA SER A 341 1.50 -1.63 -19.51
C SER A 341 2.64 -1.63 -18.49
N GLN A 342 2.34 -1.31 -17.24
CA GLN A 342 3.24 -1.40 -16.11
C GLN A 342 2.50 -2.00 -14.91
N ASN A 343 3.15 -2.96 -14.27
CA ASN A 343 2.70 -3.50 -12.99
C ASN A 343 3.78 -3.31 -11.91
N MET A 344 3.39 -3.33 -10.63
CA MET A 344 4.28 -3.28 -9.47
C MET A 344 3.89 -4.37 -8.48
N ALA A 345 4.56 -5.52 -8.53
CA ALA A 345 4.23 -6.68 -7.71
C ALA A 345 5.50 -7.48 -7.37
N ASN A 346 5.60 -7.94 -6.12
CA ASN A 346 6.68 -8.83 -5.70
C ASN A 346 6.50 -10.28 -6.23
N ASN A 347 5.24 -10.69 -6.42
CA ASN A 347 4.89 -12.04 -6.85
C ASN A 347 4.81 -12.13 -8.38
N SER A 348 5.80 -12.78 -8.99
CA SER A 348 5.84 -13.07 -10.42
C SER A 348 5.64 -14.54 -10.74
N PHE A 349 5.05 -14.81 -11.89
CA PHE A 349 5.06 -16.09 -12.59
C PHE A 349 6.24 -16.15 -13.58
N VAL A 350 6.61 -17.36 -13.99
CA VAL A 350 7.61 -17.62 -15.03
C VAL A 350 6.90 -18.33 -16.19
N THR A 351 6.89 -17.69 -17.36
CA THR A 351 6.29 -18.22 -18.59
C THR A 351 7.04 -19.45 -19.11
N ALA A 352 6.46 -20.17 -20.08
CA ALA A 352 7.09 -21.32 -20.72
C ALA A 352 8.48 -21.01 -21.33
N ASP A 353 8.69 -19.76 -21.79
CA ASP A 353 9.96 -19.26 -22.32
C ASP A 353 10.97 -18.82 -21.24
N GLY A 354 10.65 -19.01 -19.95
CA GLY A 354 11.50 -18.63 -18.82
C GLY A 354 11.46 -17.13 -18.48
N LEU A 355 10.48 -16.37 -18.97
CA LEU A 355 10.35 -14.92 -18.78
C LEU A 355 9.38 -14.57 -17.64
N GLU A 356 9.66 -13.49 -16.91
CA GLU A 356 8.91 -13.10 -15.70
C GLU A 356 7.68 -12.20 -15.99
N MET A 357 6.55 -12.42 -15.31
CA MET A 357 5.30 -11.64 -15.44
C MET A 357 4.55 -11.52 -14.10
N GLY A 358 3.78 -10.45 -13.87
CA GLY A 358 2.92 -10.32 -12.67
C GLY A 358 1.77 -11.34 -12.61
N ARG A 359 1.54 -11.96 -11.44
CA ARG A 359 0.52 -13.02 -11.28
C ARG A 359 -0.92 -12.60 -11.64
N ALA A 360 -1.30 -11.36 -11.38
CA ALA A 360 -2.63 -10.86 -11.74
C ALA A 360 -2.89 -10.91 -13.26
N GLN A 361 -1.88 -10.65 -14.10
CA GLN A 361 -2.04 -10.71 -15.56
C GLN A 361 -2.02 -12.16 -16.07
N VAL A 362 -1.37 -13.08 -15.36
CA VAL A 362 -1.50 -14.53 -15.61
C VAL A 362 -2.93 -15.00 -15.36
N MET A 363 -3.54 -14.62 -14.23
CA MET A 363 -4.95 -14.90 -13.96
C MET A 363 -5.85 -14.34 -15.08
N GLN A 364 -5.61 -13.10 -15.51
CA GLN A 364 -6.39 -12.48 -16.59
C GLN A 364 -6.20 -13.19 -17.94
N ALA A 365 -5.01 -13.71 -18.24
CA ALA A 365 -4.73 -14.48 -19.46
C ALA A 365 -5.46 -15.84 -19.42
N VAL A 366 -5.40 -16.55 -18.30
CA VAL A 366 -6.14 -17.80 -18.07
C VAL A 366 -7.66 -17.57 -18.17
N CYS A 367 -8.18 -16.47 -17.61
CA CYS A 367 -9.57 -16.06 -17.79
C CYS A 367 -9.93 -15.81 -19.26
N ALA A 368 -9.04 -15.17 -20.02
CA ALA A 368 -9.19 -14.92 -21.46
C ALA A 368 -9.07 -16.19 -22.33
N GLY A 369 -8.68 -17.34 -21.77
CA GLY A 369 -8.34 -18.55 -22.54
C GLY A 369 -7.05 -18.40 -23.36
N ALA A 370 -6.17 -17.49 -22.96
CA ALA A 370 -4.90 -17.21 -23.62
C ALA A 370 -3.71 -17.69 -22.78
N GLU A 371 -2.63 -18.11 -23.45
CA GLU A 371 -1.38 -18.45 -22.78
C GLU A 371 -0.73 -17.21 -22.14
N PRO A 372 -0.13 -17.32 -20.93
CA PRO A 372 0.56 -16.21 -20.29
C PRO A 372 1.75 -15.69 -21.10
N ASP A 373 1.63 -14.48 -21.64
CA ASP A 373 2.61 -13.85 -22.53
C ASP A 373 3.06 -12.50 -21.98
N VAL A 374 4.37 -12.31 -21.83
CA VAL A 374 4.96 -11.07 -21.26
C VAL A 374 4.58 -9.79 -22.03
N ARG A 375 4.11 -9.87 -23.28
CA ARG A 375 3.52 -8.72 -24.00
C ARG A 375 2.29 -8.15 -23.30
N MET A 376 1.54 -8.96 -22.54
CA MET A 376 0.38 -8.52 -21.77
C MET A 376 0.78 -7.76 -20.49
N ASN A 377 2.04 -7.90 -20.02
CA ASN A 377 2.60 -7.11 -18.93
C ASN A 377 4.05 -6.71 -19.24
N PRO A 378 4.27 -5.75 -20.17
CA PRO A 378 5.59 -5.50 -20.73
C PRO A 378 6.57 -4.91 -19.71
N ILE A 379 6.09 -4.14 -18.72
CA ILE A 379 6.92 -3.63 -17.61
C ILE A 379 6.42 -4.20 -16.27
N LEU A 380 7.33 -4.78 -15.48
CA LEU A 380 7.07 -5.24 -14.12
C LEU A 380 8.11 -4.64 -13.17
N LEU A 381 7.63 -3.99 -12.12
CA LEU A 381 8.44 -3.43 -11.04
C LEU A 381 8.34 -4.34 -9.81
N LYS A 382 9.48 -4.72 -9.26
CA LYS A 382 9.57 -5.52 -8.02
C LYS A 382 10.18 -4.64 -6.93
N PRO A 383 9.40 -4.20 -5.92
CA PRO A 383 9.90 -3.35 -4.85
C PRO A 383 11.12 -3.95 -4.13
N THR A 384 12.08 -3.09 -3.79
CA THR A 384 13.28 -3.43 -3.00
C THR A 384 13.36 -2.51 -1.78
N ASP A 385 14.02 -2.97 -0.72
CA ASP A 385 13.95 -2.32 0.60
C ASP A 385 14.50 -0.87 0.62
N ASP A 386 15.46 -0.54 -0.25
CA ASP A 386 16.14 0.77 -0.33
C ASP A 386 15.46 1.79 -1.28
N SER A 387 14.14 2.02 -1.15
CA SER A 387 13.37 3.03 -1.92
C SER A 387 13.42 2.89 -3.46
N GLY A 388 13.81 1.72 -3.96
CA GLY A 388 13.95 1.40 -5.38
C GLY A 388 13.07 0.23 -5.81
N SER A 389 13.24 -0.20 -7.05
CA SER A 389 12.64 -1.43 -7.57
C SER A 389 13.58 -2.10 -8.56
N GLN A 390 13.57 -3.43 -8.58
CA GLN A 390 14.05 -4.17 -9.73
C GLN A 390 13.08 -3.95 -10.89
N VAL A 391 13.62 -3.47 -12.00
CA VAL A 391 12.87 -3.20 -13.23
C VAL A 391 13.02 -4.40 -14.14
N VAL A 392 11.88 -4.97 -14.56
CA VAL A 392 11.79 -6.08 -15.49
C VAL A 392 11.06 -5.58 -16.74
N VAL A 393 11.68 -5.77 -17.91
CA VAL A 393 11.16 -5.31 -19.21
C VAL A 393 11.07 -6.51 -20.14
N MET A 394 9.89 -6.76 -20.71
CA MET A 394 9.58 -7.96 -21.51
C MET A 394 10.01 -9.26 -20.80
N GLY A 395 9.73 -9.32 -19.50
CA GLY A 395 10.07 -10.42 -18.60
C GLY A 395 11.55 -10.68 -18.37
N LYS A 396 12.44 -9.73 -18.69
CA LYS A 396 13.88 -9.79 -18.39
C LYS A 396 14.28 -8.67 -17.42
N PRO A 397 15.00 -8.95 -16.33
CA PRO A 397 15.49 -7.92 -15.43
C PRO A 397 16.51 -7.03 -16.16
N VAL A 398 16.31 -5.71 -16.13
CA VAL A 398 17.24 -4.72 -16.74
C VAL A 398 18.14 -4.05 -15.70
N GLY A 399 17.75 -4.06 -14.43
CA GLY A 399 18.53 -3.52 -13.32
C GLY A 399 17.66 -3.20 -12.09
N ASN A 400 18.29 -2.76 -11.02
CA ASN A 400 17.61 -2.16 -9.87
C ASN A 400 17.75 -0.64 -10.01
N MET A 401 16.64 0.09 -10.00
CA MET A 401 16.61 1.54 -10.17
C MET A 401 15.95 2.21 -8.97
N ARG A 402 16.42 3.41 -8.61
CA ARG A 402 15.71 4.28 -7.65
C ARG A 402 14.48 4.90 -8.31
N ALA A 403 13.49 5.32 -7.53
CA ALA A 403 12.24 5.89 -8.06
C ALA A 403 12.46 7.05 -9.06
N ALA A 404 13.41 7.95 -8.78
CA ALA A 404 13.74 9.08 -9.67
C ALA A 404 14.38 8.63 -11.00
N GLU A 405 15.34 7.70 -10.95
CA GLU A 405 15.98 7.10 -12.11
C GLU A 405 14.96 6.36 -12.99
N TYR A 406 14.04 5.62 -12.37
CA TYR A 406 12.95 4.98 -13.09
C TYR A 406 11.99 5.99 -13.75
N PHE A 407 11.72 7.14 -13.11
CA PHE A 407 10.85 8.18 -13.68
C PHE A 407 11.47 8.89 -14.90
N GLU A 408 12.79 8.90 -15.03
CA GLU A 408 13.46 9.29 -16.28
C GLU A 408 13.41 8.14 -17.30
N TYR A 409 13.77 6.92 -16.88
CA TYR A 409 13.82 5.73 -17.74
C TYR A 409 12.47 5.37 -18.37
N LYS A 410 11.34 5.55 -17.67
CA LYS A 410 9.98 5.22 -18.15
C LYS A 410 9.64 5.87 -19.49
N LYS A 411 10.23 7.03 -19.81
CA LYS A 411 10.01 7.74 -21.09
C LYS A 411 10.51 6.92 -22.29
N SER A 412 11.58 6.14 -22.12
CA SER A 412 12.09 5.23 -23.17
C SER A 412 11.16 4.03 -23.40
N LEU A 413 10.50 3.55 -22.32
CA LEU A 413 9.66 2.36 -22.31
C LEU A 413 8.33 2.54 -23.07
N VAL A 414 7.91 3.76 -23.37
CA VAL A 414 6.73 4.06 -24.20
C VAL A 414 6.77 3.31 -25.54
N SER A 415 7.96 3.23 -26.15
CA SER A 415 8.17 2.50 -27.41
C SER A 415 7.93 0.98 -27.25
N THR A 416 8.44 0.38 -26.16
CA THR A 416 8.24 -1.03 -25.81
C THR A 416 6.78 -1.35 -25.51
N ILE A 417 6.12 -0.52 -24.70
CA ILE A 417 4.70 -0.66 -24.33
C ILE A 417 3.83 -0.63 -25.59
N LYS A 418 4.09 0.33 -26.49
CA LYS A 418 3.35 0.44 -27.75
C LYS A 418 3.63 -0.74 -28.67
N ALA A 419 4.87 -1.21 -28.81
CA ALA A 419 5.19 -2.37 -29.63
C ALA A 419 4.52 -3.66 -29.12
N ALA A 420 4.49 -3.86 -27.80
CA ALA A 420 3.79 -4.99 -27.17
C ALA A 420 2.27 -4.91 -27.42
N TYR A 421 1.66 -3.73 -27.24
CA TYR A 421 0.24 -3.51 -27.52
C TYR A 421 -0.09 -3.72 -29.00
N ASP A 422 0.64 -3.06 -29.91
CA ASP A 422 0.38 -3.12 -31.35
C ASP A 422 0.48 -4.58 -31.86
N SER A 423 1.43 -5.37 -31.32
CA SER A 423 1.54 -6.81 -31.60
C SER A 423 0.29 -7.58 -31.14
N LEU A 424 -0.12 -7.45 -29.86
CA LEU A 424 -1.33 -8.11 -29.36
C LEU A 424 -2.59 -7.67 -30.12
N SER A 425 -2.70 -6.39 -30.46
CA SER A 425 -3.84 -5.81 -31.21
C SER A 425 -3.98 -6.34 -32.65
N SER A 426 -2.93 -6.99 -33.17
CA SER A 426 -2.93 -7.67 -34.47
C SER A 426 -3.29 -9.16 -34.39
N GLU A 427 -3.28 -9.74 -33.18
CA GLU A 427 -3.47 -11.17 -32.94
C GLU A 427 -4.80 -11.50 -32.25
N TYR A 428 -5.44 -10.55 -31.57
CA TYR A 428 -6.61 -10.73 -30.72
C TYR A 428 -7.77 -9.81 -31.14
N ASP A 429 -9.01 -10.24 -30.93
CA ASP A 429 -10.22 -9.47 -31.28
C ASP A 429 -10.49 -8.35 -30.25
N ILE A 430 -10.22 -8.62 -28.98
CA ILE A 430 -10.46 -7.69 -27.85
C ILE A 430 -9.24 -7.65 -26.93
N ILE A 431 -8.76 -6.45 -26.62
CA ILE A 431 -7.74 -6.19 -25.59
C ILE A 431 -8.39 -5.56 -24.35
N VAL A 432 -8.31 -6.25 -23.21
CA VAL A 432 -8.82 -5.76 -21.91
C VAL A 432 -7.68 -5.08 -21.17
N ILE A 433 -7.68 -3.74 -21.15
CA ILE A 433 -6.59 -2.94 -20.61
C ILE A 433 -6.86 -2.66 -19.12
N GLU A 434 -5.90 -2.95 -18.25
CA GLU A 434 -5.99 -2.64 -16.82
C GLU A 434 -5.11 -1.42 -16.47
N GLY A 435 -5.69 -0.41 -15.81
CA GLY A 435 -4.93 0.72 -15.26
C GLY A 435 -4.18 0.38 -13.96
N ALA A 436 -3.37 1.30 -13.45
CA ALA A 436 -2.65 1.14 -12.18
C ALA A 436 -3.00 2.30 -11.23
N GLY A 437 -3.14 2.07 -9.92
CA GLY A 437 -3.50 3.15 -8.99
C GLY A 437 -4.82 3.85 -9.35
N SER A 438 -4.82 5.19 -9.32
CA SER A 438 -5.93 6.07 -9.71
C SER A 438 -5.57 6.96 -10.91
N PRO A 439 -6.48 7.19 -11.86
CA PRO A 439 -6.22 8.10 -12.98
C PRO A 439 -6.16 9.58 -12.57
N ALA A 440 -6.62 9.92 -11.36
CA ALA A 440 -6.56 11.27 -10.81
C ALA A 440 -5.28 11.53 -9.98
N GLU A 441 -4.21 10.76 -10.19
CA GLU A 441 -2.89 11.00 -9.58
C GLU A 441 -2.18 12.17 -10.30
N ILE A 442 -2.60 13.40 -9.97
CA ILE A 442 -2.14 14.68 -10.59
C ILE A 442 -0.61 14.72 -10.74
N ASN A 443 0.10 14.29 -9.69
CA ASN A 443 1.58 14.28 -9.62
C ASN A 443 2.26 13.31 -10.62
N LEU A 444 1.52 12.37 -11.22
CA LEU A 444 2.04 11.37 -12.17
C LEU A 444 1.45 11.51 -13.58
N LYS A 445 0.56 12.49 -13.81
CA LYS A 445 -0.09 12.75 -15.10
C LYS A 445 0.93 13.01 -16.23
N ASP A 446 2.03 13.67 -15.92
CA ASP A 446 3.12 13.92 -16.85
C ASP A 446 3.87 12.63 -17.24
N ASN A 447 3.75 12.27 -18.52
CA ASN A 447 4.23 11.00 -19.06
C ASN A 447 3.58 9.80 -18.35
N ASP A 448 2.28 9.89 -18.08
CA ASP A 448 1.47 8.74 -17.65
C ASP A 448 1.47 7.67 -18.74
N ILE A 449 1.91 6.47 -18.36
CA ILE A 449 1.97 5.28 -19.22
C ILE A 449 1.03 4.17 -18.71
N VAL A 450 0.23 4.43 -17.68
CA VAL A 450 -0.59 3.43 -16.97
C VAL A 450 -2.07 3.75 -16.90
N ASN A 451 -2.49 5.02 -16.99
CA ASN A 451 -3.90 5.43 -16.87
C ASN A 451 -4.38 6.25 -18.06
N MET A 452 -4.63 7.55 -17.91
CA MET A 452 -5.20 8.42 -18.94
C MET A 452 -4.24 8.71 -20.08
N GLY A 453 -2.93 8.82 -19.81
CA GLY A 453 -1.93 8.93 -20.86
C GLY A 453 -1.87 7.67 -21.73
N LEU A 454 -2.06 6.48 -21.13
CA LEU A 454 -2.23 5.23 -21.87
C LEU A 454 -3.55 5.19 -22.64
N ALA A 455 -4.66 5.58 -22.01
CA ALA A 455 -5.97 5.65 -22.66
C ALA A 455 -5.97 6.61 -23.86
N GLN A 456 -5.26 7.73 -23.77
CA GLN A 456 -5.07 8.68 -24.86
C GLN A 456 -4.18 8.11 -25.96
N MET A 457 -3.06 7.48 -25.60
CA MET A 457 -2.11 6.86 -26.54
C MET A 457 -2.73 5.73 -27.37
N LEU A 458 -3.67 4.97 -26.80
CA LEU A 458 -4.35 3.84 -27.44
C LEU A 458 -5.74 4.18 -28.00
N ASP A 459 -6.20 5.41 -27.78
CA ASP A 459 -7.59 5.86 -28.01
C ASP A 459 -8.64 4.93 -27.38
N ALA A 460 -8.47 4.62 -26.09
CA ALA A 460 -9.30 3.67 -25.36
C ALA A 460 -10.51 4.34 -24.66
N PRO A 461 -11.70 3.69 -24.69
CA PRO A 461 -12.80 4.00 -23.78
C PRO A 461 -12.51 3.44 -22.38
N VAL A 462 -12.89 4.18 -21.34
CA VAL A 462 -12.61 3.85 -19.94
C VAL A 462 -13.89 3.51 -19.18
N LEU A 463 -13.87 2.40 -18.43
CA LEU A 463 -14.75 2.14 -17.29
C LEU A 463 -14.03 2.53 -16.00
N LEU A 464 -14.67 3.35 -15.16
CA LEU A 464 -14.12 3.77 -13.87
C LEU A 464 -14.79 3.02 -12.71
N VAL A 465 -14.00 2.25 -11.96
CA VAL A 465 -14.45 1.40 -10.85
C VAL A 465 -14.25 2.11 -9.50
N GLY A 466 -15.32 2.21 -8.72
CA GLY A 466 -15.30 2.66 -7.32
C GLY A 466 -15.63 1.53 -6.34
N ASP A 467 -15.15 1.63 -5.10
CA ASP A 467 -15.33 0.61 -4.05
C ASP A 467 -16.31 1.12 -2.98
N ILE A 468 -17.46 0.46 -2.82
CA ILE A 468 -18.46 0.85 -1.80
C ILE A 468 -18.22 0.23 -0.42
N ASP A 469 -17.50 -0.89 -0.33
CA ASP A 469 -17.18 -1.58 0.92
C ASP A 469 -16.23 -0.72 1.78
N ARG A 470 -15.30 0.01 1.13
CA ARG A 470 -14.47 1.05 1.77
C ARG A 470 -15.22 2.36 2.10
N GLY A 471 -16.46 2.50 1.63
CA GLY A 471 -17.34 3.65 1.86
C GLY A 471 -17.04 4.88 0.99
N GLY A 472 -18.04 5.74 0.84
CA GLY A 472 -17.91 7.01 0.12
C GLY A 472 -17.83 6.90 -1.41
N VAL A 473 -18.26 5.78 -2.01
CA VAL A 473 -18.11 5.51 -3.46
C VAL A 473 -18.59 6.64 -4.38
N PHE A 474 -19.65 7.35 -4.00
CA PHE A 474 -20.16 8.50 -4.74
C PHE A 474 -19.11 9.63 -4.83
N ALA A 475 -18.47 9.96 -3.72
CA ALA A 475 -17.41 10.96 -3.66
C ALA A 475 -16.11 10.46 -4.33
N GLN A 476 -15.82 9.15 -4.28
CA GLN A 476 -14.70 8.57 -5.03
C GLN A 476 -14.89 8.77 -6.54
N LEU A 477 -16.04 8.34 -7.09
CA LEU A 477 -16.32 8.41 -8.52
C LEU A 477 -16.40 9.85 -9.03
N ILE A 478 -17.18 10.72 -8.36
CA ILE A 478 -17.31 12.13 -8.73
C ILE A 478 -15.98 12.86 -8.57
N GLY A 479 -15.29 12.66 -7.43
CA GLY A 479 -14.01 13.30 -7.15
C GLY A 479 -12.92 12.92 -8.14
N THR A 480 -12.87 11.66 -8.60
CA THR A 480 -11.98 11.28 -9.71
C THR A 480 -12.37 12.01 -11.00
N LEU A 481 -13.66 12.01 -11.39
CA LEU A 481 -14.11 12.66 -12.63
C LEU A 481 -13.92 14.19 -12.66
N ASP A 482 -13.99 14.86 -11.50
CA ASP A 482 -13.83 16.31 -11.37
C ASP A 482 -12.34 16.74 -11.33
N LEU A 483 -11.41 15.78 -11.23
CA LEU A 483 -9.96 16.01 -11.34
C LEU A 483 -9.39 15.70 -12.74
N LEU A 484 -10.18 15.08 -13.62
CA LEU A 484 -9.83 14.85 -15.02
C LEU A 484 -10.05 16.12 -15.86
N ASP A 485 -9.23 16.32 -16.89
CA ASP A 485 -9.55 17.33 -17.91
C ASP A 485 -10.67 16.86 -18.86
N ASP A 486 -11.23 17.79 -19.64
CA ASP A 486 -12.37 17.50 -20.52
C ASP A 486 -12.10 16.33 -21.50
N ASN A 487 -10.87 16.18 -22.02
CA ASN A 487 -10.55 15.09 -22.96
C ASN A 487 -10.44 13.75 -22.24
N GLU A 488 -9.90 13.72 -21.03
CA GLU A 488 -9.82 12.53 -20.19
C GLU A 488 -11.20 12.11 -19.68
N ARG A 489 -12.01 13.09 -19.25
CA ARG A 489 -13.38 12.87 -18.78
C ARG A 489 -14.25 12.33 -19.91
N ASP A 490 -14.10 12.85 -21.13
CA ASP A 490 -14.77 12.32 -22.32
C ASP A 490 -14.38 10.87 -22.64
N ARG A 491 -13.24 10.35 -22.16
CA ARG A 491 -12.89 8.93 -22.31
C ARG A 491 -13.63 8.01 -21.34
N VAL A 492 -14.08 8.51 -20.19
CA VAL A 492 -14.85 7.72 -19.23
C VAL A 492 -16.28 7.51 -19.74
N LYS A 493 -16.54 6.32 -20.28
CA LYS A 493 -17.84 5.98 -20.88
C LYS A 493 -18.82 5.36 -19.90
N GLY A 494 -18.36 4.86 -18.75
CA GLY A 494 -19.22 4.29 -17.73
C GLY A 494 -18.57 4.17 -16.35
N LEU A 495 -19.40 4.15 -15.32
CA LEU A 495 -19.01 3.95 -13.93
C LEU A 495 -19.42 2.56 -13.45
N VAL A 496 -18.62 1.97 -12.55
CA VAL A 496 -18.92 0.69 -11.90
C VAL A 496 -18.81 0.86 -10.39
N ILE A 497 -19.86 0.50 -9.67
CA ILE A 497 -19.84 0.40 -8.20
C ILE A 497 -19.53 -1.06 -7.86
N ASN A 498 -18.39 -1.32 -7.25
CA ASN A 498 -17.94 -2.67 -6.89
C ASN A 498 -18.09 -2.95 -5.39
N LYS A 499 -18.13 -4.25 -5.03
CA LYS A 499 -18.23 -4.79 -3.67
C LYS A 499 -19.51 -4.41 -2.91
N PHE A 500 -20.64 -4.29 -3.62
CA PHE A 500 -21.91 -3.92 -3.00
C PHE A 500 -22.48 -5.02 -2.08
N ARG A 501 -23.00 -4.64 -0.91
CA ARG A 501 -23.67 -5.53 0.04
C ARG A 501 -25.08 -5.02 0.35
N GLY A 502 -26.06 -5.92 0.36
CA GLY A 502 -27.46 -5.60 0.67
C GLY A 502 -28.36 -5.50 -0.57
N ASP A 503 -29.47 -4.78 -0.44
CA ASP A 503 -30.49 -4.63 -1.50
C ASP A 503 -30.14 -3.49 -2.48
N LYS A 504 -29.99 -3.83 -3.77
CA LYS A 504 -29.67 -2.87 -4.84
C LYS A 504 -30.73 -1.77 -4.98
N ALA A 505 -31.99 -2.02 -4.61
CA ALA A 505 -33.07 -1.03 -4.68
C ALA A 505 -32.80 0.21 -3.80
N LEU A 506 -32.10 0.04 -2.67
CA LEU A 506 -31.73 1.13 -1.76
C LEU A 506 -30.70 2.09 -2.37
N LEU A 507 -29.98 1.67 -3.41
CA LEU A 507 -28.92 2.46 -4.05
C LEU A 507 -29.44 3.36 -5.19
N ALA A 508 -30.66 3.12 -5.69
CA ALA A 508 -31.21 3.80 -6.87
C ALA A 508 -31.14 5.35 -6.82
N PRO A 509 -31.51 6.04 -5.72
CA PRO A 509 -31.41 7.50 -5.65
C PRO A 509 -29.97 8.03 -5.76
N GLY A 510 -28.98 7.24 -5.32
CA GLY A 510 -27.56 7.57 -5.46
C GLY A 510 -27.02 7.33 -6.87
N ILE A 511 -27.58 6.35 -7.59
CA ILE A 511 -27.27 6.08 -9.00
C ILE A 511 -27.79 7.22 -9.90
N ASP A 512 -29.02 7.69 -9.65
CA ASP A 512 -29.59 8.83 -10.38
C ASP A 512 -28.75 10.11 -10.17
N MET A 513 -28.33 10.38 -8.93
CA MET A 513 -27.43 11.49 -8.60
C MET A 513 -26.07 11.37 -9.28
N LEU A 514 -25.49 10.16 -9.35
CA LEU A 514 -24.24 9.93 -10.09
C LEU A 514 -24.42 10.26 -11.57
N LYS A 515 -25.48 9.76 -12.19
CA LYS A 515 -25.76 9.98 -13.62
C LYS A 515 -25.87 11.47 -13.95
N GLU A 516 -26.56 12.24 -13.09
CA GLU A 516 -26.66 13.70 -13.23
C GLU A 516 -25.29 14.41 -13.10
N LYS A 517 -24.51 14.09 -12.07
CA LYS A 517 -23.24 14.79 -11.76
C LYS A 517 -22.07 14.35 -12.64
N ALA A 518 -21.95 13.05 -12.89
CA ALA A 518 -20.88 12.47 -13.70
C ALA A 518 -21.01 12.85 -15.18
N LYS A 519 -22.26 12.93 -15.67
CA LYS A 519 -22.65 12.99 -17.10
C LYS A 519 -22.34 11.71 -17.89
N CYS A 520 -22.16 10.59 -17.20
CA CYS A 520 -22.04 9.25 -17.78
C CYS A 520 -22.81 8.23 -16.93
N ASP A 521 -23.13 7.07 -17.52
CA ASP A 521 -23.99 6.07 -16.88
C ASP A 521 -23.24 5.22 -15.84
N VAL A 522 -23.94 4.85 -14.76
CA VAL A 522 -23.51 3.75 -13.89
C VAL A 522 -23.83 2.44 -14.60
N THR A 523 -22.85 1.91 -15.31
CA THR A 523 -22.95 0.66 -16.08
C THR A 523 -23.18 -0.58 -15.23
N GLY A 524 -22.84 -0.58 -13.94
CA GLY A 524 -23.07 -1.74 -13.09
C GLY A 524 -22.90 -1.50 -11.60
N VAL A 525 -23.58 -2.33 -10.82
CA VAL A 525 -23.44 -2.43 -9.37
C VAL A 525 -23.15 -3.89 -9.04
N ILE A 526 -21.87 -4.19 -8.87
CA ILE A 526 -21.34 -5.54 -8.71
C ILE A 526 -21.36 -5.89 -7.22
N PRO A 527 -21.98 -7.01 -6.82
CA PRO A 527 -22.04 -7.41 -5.42
C PRO A 527 -20.64 -7.75 -4.89
N TYR A 528 -20.48 -7.75 -3.57
CA TYR A 528 -19.34 -8.41 -2.94
C TYR A 528 -19.41 -9.91 -3.27
N MET A 529 -18.30 -10.44 -3.77
CA MET A 529 -18.12 -11.85 -4.10
C MET A 529 -17.07 -12.42 -3.15
N ASP A 530 -17.38 -13.55 -2.53
CA ASP A 530 -16.40 -14.37 -1.83
C ASP A 530 -15.94 -15.46 -2.82
N ILE A 531 -14.81 -15.20 -3.47
CA ILE A 531 -14.28 -16.02 -4.57
C ILE A 531 -12.78 -16.24 -4.38
N ASN A 532 -12.34 -17.49 -4.54
CA ASN A 532 -10.95 -17.85 -4.36
C ASN A 532 -10.19 -17.71 -5.70
N ILE A 533 -9.54 -16.56 -5.88
CA ILE A 533 -8.79 -16.18 -7.08
C ILE A 533 -7.43 -15.58 -6.71
N ASP A 534 -6.45 -15.68 -7.63
CA ASP A 534 -5.08 -15.19 -7.44
C ASP A 534 -5.00 -13.65 -7.50
N ASP A 535 -5.48 -12.96 -6.45
CA ASP A 535 -5.42 -11.49 -6.33
C ASP A 535 -4.05 -10.98 -5.85
N GLU A 536 -3.69 -9.81 -6.34
CA GLU A 536 -2.35 -9.23 -6.38
C GLU A 536 -1.76 -8.90 -5.00
N ASP A 537 -2.59 -8.36 -4.11
CA ASP A 537 -2.22 -7.77 -2.80
C ASP A 537 -3.05 -8.33 -1.63
N SER A 538 -3.59 -9.54 -1.77
CA SER A 538 -4.53 -10.15 -0.79
C SER A 538 -3.94 -10.51 0.59
N LEU A 539 -2.65 -10.23 0.83
CA LEU A 539 -1.95 -10.33 2.12
C LEU A 539 -2.76 -9.80 3.31
N SER A 540 -3.46 -8.67 3.14
CA SER A 540 -4.26 -8.05 4.20
C SER A 540 -5.45 -8.90 4.67
N GLY A 541 -6.02 -9.74 3.80
CA GLY A 541 -7.12 -10.64 4.14
C GLY A 541 -6.64 -11.96 4.76
N ARG A 542 -5.53 -12.52 4.28
CA ARG A 542 -5.02 -13.84 4.75
C ARG A 542 -4.46 -13.82 6.17
N PHE A 543 -3.95 -12.67 6.63
CA PHE A 543 -3.56 -12.47 8.04
C PHE A 543 -4.72 -12.00 8.93
N SER A 544 -5.96 -11.94 8.42
CA SER A 544 -7.13 -11.75 9.28
C SER A 544 -7.38 -13.01 10.12
N ARG A 545 -8.04 -12.84 11.27
CA ARG A 545 -8.22 -13.91 12.24
C ARG A 545 -9.19 -14.97 11.70
N ARG A 546 -8.68 -16.14 11.34
CA ARG A 546 -9.45 -17.36 11.12
C ARG A 546 -9.54 -18.17 12.41
N GLU A 547 -10.70 -18.75 12.67
CA GLU A 547 -10.87 -19.75 13.74
C GLU A 547 -10.41 -21.12 13.22
N ALA A 548 -9.97 -21.99 14.13
CA ALA A 548 -9.58 -23.35 13.78
C ALA A 548 -10.83 -24.16 13.39
N LYS A 549 -10.75 -24.88 12.27
CA LYS A 549 -11.75 -25.88 11.85
C LYS A 549 -11.32 -27.26 12.34
N ASP A 550 -12.07 -28.30 11.94
CA ASP A 550 -11.77 -29.67 12.35
C ASP A 550 -10.40 -30.15 11.87
N PHE A 551 -9.91 -29.72 10.71
CA PHE A 551 -8.53 -29.93 10.27
C PHE A 551 -7.74 -28.61 10.26
N ASP A 552 -6.76 -28.47 11.16
CA ASP A 552 -6.05 -27.21 11.41
C ASP A 552 -4.57 -27.27 10.99
N ILE A 553 -4.19 -26.36 10.09
CA ILE A 553 -2.83 -26.17 9.60
C ILE A 553 -2.32 -24.82 10.11
N VAL A 554 -1.20 -24.81 10.84
CA VAL A 554 -0.55 -23.58 11.28
C VAL A 554 0.68 -23.28 10.43
N VAL A 555 0.65 -22.15 9.74
CA VAL A 555 1.83 -21.57 9.07
C VAL A 555 2.47 -20.56 10.01
N ILE A 556 3.76 -20.70 10.27
CA ILE A 556 4.51 -19.76 11.10
C ILE A 556 4.71 -18.45 10.32
N ARG A 557 4.14 -17.36 10.82
CA ARG A 557 4.23 -16.03 10.20
C ARG A 557 5.56 -15.38 10.55
N LEU A 558 6.59 -15.74 9.78
CA LEU A 558 7.94 -15.16 9.85
C LEU A 558 7.94 -13.65 9.52
N PRO A 559 8.80 -12.82 10.14
CA PRO A 559 8.92 -11.40 9.83
C PRO A 559 9.21 -11.09 8.36
N HIS A 560 10.05 -11.89 7.69
CA HIS A 560 10.44 -11.69 6.28
C HIS A 560 9.87 -12.80 5.36
N ILE A 561 8.69 -13.34 5.71
CA ILE A 561 8.00 -14.41 4.96
C ILE A 561 7.96 -14.15 3.44
N ALA A 562 8.32 -15.17 2.67
CA ALA A 562 8.30 -15.21 1.22
C ALA A 562 7.42 -16.36 0.74
N ASN A 563 6.95 -16.29 -0.52
CA ASN A 563 6.23 -17.39 -1.19
C ASN A 563 5.05 -17.97 -0.39
N TYR A 564 4.38 -17.14 0.41
CA TYR A 564 3.20 -17.50 1.22
C TYR A 564 2.06 -18.16 0.42
N THR A 565 2.09 -18.04 -0.92
CA THR A 565 1.17 -18.70 -1.86
C THR A 565 1.33 -20.21 -1.97
N ASP A 566 2.43 -20.80 -1.47
CA ASP A 566 2.68 -22.26 -1.52
C ASP A 566 1.61 -23.08 -0.78
N PHE A 567 0.83 -22.44 0.11
CA PHE A 567 -0.17 -23.10 0.96
C PHE A 567 -1.61 -22.81 0.52
N ASP A 568 -1.79 -22.06 -0.57
CA ASP A 568 -3.10 -21.59 -1.05
C ASP A 568 -4.06 -22.73 -1.38
N VAL A 569 -3.51 -23.85 -1.85
CA VAL A 569 -4.27 -25.07 -2.12
C VAL A 569 -5.05 -25.54 -0.88
N PHE A 570 -4.49 -25.43 0.33
CA PHE A 570 -5.19 -25.80 1.56
C PHE A 570 -6.30 -24.81 1.95
N GLU A 571 -6.24 -23.56 1.48
CA GLU A 571 -7.31 -22.56 1.63
C GLU A 571 -8.49 -22.79 0.66
N GLU A 572 -8.37 -23.72 -0.29
CA GLU A 572 -9.43 -24.04 -1.26
C GLU A 572 -10.49 -25.02 -0.70
N SER A 573 -10.29 -25.61 0.49
CA SER A 573 -11.28 -26.49 1.16
C SER A 573 -11.98 -25.83 2.35
N ASP A 574 -13.30 -25.96 2.39
CA ASP A 574 -14.14 -25.47 3.48
C ASP A 574 -13.98 -26.25 4.80
N ASP A 575 -13.37 -27.43 4.80
CA ASP A 575 -13.14 -28.23 6.02
C ASP A 575 -11.78 -27.94 6.70
N ILE A 576 -10.90 -27.19 6.02
CA ILE A 576 -9.53 -26.91 6.48
C ILE A 576 -9.40 -25.45 6.97
N SER A 577 -8.72 -25.25 8.10
CA SER A 577 -8.21 -23.93 8.52
C SER A 577 -6.71 -23.82 8.26
N VAL A 578 -6.31 -22.77 7.54
CA VAL A 578 -4.91 -22.32 7.46
C VAL A 578 -4.76 -21.06 8.30
N ARG A 579 -4.00 -21.13 9.39
CA ARG A 579 -3.78 -20.03 10.35
C ARG A 579 -2.33 -19.56 10.30
N TYR A 580 -2.12 -18.25 10.13
CA TYR A 580 -0.80 -17.62 10.13
C TYR A 580 -0.48 -17.03 11.51
N GLU A 581 0.31 -17.75 12.33
CA GLU A 581 0.57 -17.38 13.73
C GLU A 581 2.02 -16.91 13.96
N ASN A 582 2.18 -15.88 14.81
CA ASN A 582 3.47 -15.33 15.22
C ASN A 582 3.62 -15.22 16.76
N ARG A 583 2.84 -16.01 17.51
CA ARG A 583 2.84 -16.05 18.97
C ARG A 583 2.79 -17.50 19.45
N PRO A 584 3.74 -17.97 20.29
CA PRO A 584 3.85 -19.38 20.66
C PRO A 584 2.56 -19.93 21.30
N GLU A 585 1.88 -19.13 22.13
CA GLU A 585 0.65 -19.50 22.82
C GLU A 585 -0.58 -19.65 21.91
N ARG A 586 -0.49 -19.27 20.62
CA ARG A 586 -1.58 -19.38 19.63
C ARG A 586 -1.40 -20.52 18.63
N ILE A 587 -0.22 -21.12 18.57
CA ILE A 587 0.05 -22.26 17.69
C ILE A 587 -0.86 -23.43 18.10
N GLY A 588 -0.96 -23.71 19.40
CA GLY A 588 -1.81 -24.78 19.93
C GLY A 588 -1.25 -26.15 19.57
N LYS A 589 -2.13 -27.08 19.17
CA LYS A 589 -1.77 -28.40 18.64
C LYS A 589 -2.49 -28.62 17.30
N PRO A 590 -1.91 -28.15 16.18
CA PRO A 590 -2.49 -28.33 14.84
C PRO A 590 -2.32 -29.77 14.35
N ASP A 591 -3.03 -30.13 13.28
CA ASP A 591 -2.81 -31.37 12.52
C ASP A 591 -1.50 -31.32 11.70
N MET A 592 -1.06 -30.12 11.32
CA MET A 592 0.17 -29.89 10.55
C MET A 592 0.73 -28.50 10.84
N LEU A 593 2.06 -28.39 10.96
CA LEU A 593 2.78 -27.13 11.14
C LEU A 593 3.71 -26.87 9.95
N ILE A 594 3.77 -25.62 9.49
CA ILE A 594 4.58 -25.22 8.33
C ILE A 594 5.47 -24.03 8.69
N ILE A 595 6.77 -24.14 8.44
CA ILE A 595 7.74 -23.05 8.40
C ILE A 595 7.92 -22.65 6.92
N PRO A 596 7.43 -21.47 6.50
CA PRO A 596 7.46 -21.05 5.11
C PRO A 596 8.85 -20.57 4.67
N GLY A 597 8.98 -20.26 3.38
CA GLY A 597 10.16 -19.56 2.87
C GLY A 597 10.28 -18.15 3.48
N THR A 598 11.50 -17.62 3.48
CA THR A 598 11.81 -16.24 3.93
C THR A 598 12.87 -15.61 3.03
N LYS A 599 12.94 -14.27 3.03
CA LYS A 599 14.02 -13.49 2.42
C LYS A 599 15.23 -13.26 3.35
N ASN A 600 15.14 -13.63 4.62
CA ASN A 600 16.18 -13.44 5.63
C ASN A 600 16.16 -14.63 6.61
N THR A 601 16.86 -15.70 6.24
CA THR A 601 16.79 -17.00 6.91
C THR A 601 17.40 -16.96 8.30
N VAL A 602 18.61 -16.41 8.44
CA VAL A 602 19.30 -16.31 9.72
C VAL A 602 18.61 -15.30 10.65
N GLY A 603 18.10 -14.18 10.12
CA GLY A 603 17.35 -13.19 10.90
C GLY A 603 16.05 -13.74 11.45
N ASP A 604 15.27 -14.44 10.62
CA ASP A 604 14.00 -15.05 11.05
C ASP A 604 14.21 -16.25 11.98
N LEU A 605 15.30 -17.03 11.82
CA LEU A 605 15.69 -18.09 12.75
C LEU A 605 16.01 -17.54 14.15
N LYS A 606 16.77 -16.45 14.22
CA LYS A 606 17.04 -15.73 15.48
C LYS A 606 15.75 -15.22 16.12
N TRP A 607 14.80 -14.73 15.31
CA TRP A 607 13.49 -14.31 15.78
C TRP A 607 12.63 -15.48 16.30
N LEU A 608 12.65 -16.65 15.65
CA LEU A 608 11.95 -17.87 16.13
C LEU A 608 12.45 -18.30 17.52
N LYS A 609 13.76 -18.23 17.75
CA LYS A 609 14.36 -18.50 19.06
C LYS A 609 13.98 -17.43 20.08
N ALA A 610 14.15 -16.16 19.76
CA ALA A 610 13.88 -15.03 20.67
C ALA A 610 12.40 -14.89 21.06
N SER A 611 11.47 -15.34 20.20
CA SER A 611 10.02 -15.35 20.44
C SER A 611 9.51 -16.59 21.20
N GLY A 612 10.36 -17.59 21.44
CA GLY A 612 9.96 -18.88 22.02
C GLY A 612 9.15 -19.79 21.08
N ILE A 613 9.00 -19.42 19.81
CA ILE A 613 8.30 -20.24 18.81
C ILE A 613 9.12 -21.47 18.44
N ALA A 614 10.45 -21.35 18.40
CA ALA A 614 11.37 -22.47 18.17
C ALA A 614 11.10 -23.65 19.13
N ASP A 615 10.92 -23.36 20.42
CA ASP A 615 10.64 -24.37 21.45
C ASP A 615 9.29 -25.08 21.21
N VAL A 616 8.28 -24.33 20.74
CA VAL A 616 6.97 -24.90 20.40
C VAL A 616 7.06 -25.80 19.16
N ILE A 617 7.82 -25.41 18.13
CA ILE A 617 8.04 -26.24 16.94
C ILE A 617 8.74 -27.55 17.32
N VAL A 618 9.84 -27.48 18.10
CA VAL A 618 10.58 -28.67 18.56
C VAL A 618 9.69 -29.56 19.44
N LYS A 619 8.88 -28.98 20.32
CA LYS A 619 7.89 -29.73 21.12
C LYS A 619 6.85 -30.44 20.26
N LEU A 620 6.28 -29.78 19.25
CA LEU A 620 5.26 -30.37 18.38
C LEU A 620 5.85 -31.48 17.49
N ALA A 621 7.05 -31.31 16.96
CA ALA A 621 7.78 -32.38 16.27
C ALA A 621 8.01 -33.60 17.18
N GLY A 622 8.32 -33.38 18.47
CA GLY A 622 8.43 -34.43 19.49
C GLY A 622 7.10 -35.02 19.98
N GLU A 623 5.96 -34.43 19.62
CA GLU A 623 4.60 -34.97 19.80
C GLU A 623 4.06 -35.63 18.52
N ASP A 624 4.95 -36.00 17.59
CA ASP A 624 4.68 -36.60 16.29
C ASP A 624 3.77 -35.75 15.36
N ILE A 625 3.62 -34.44 15.61
CA ILE A 625 2.91 -33.55 14.68
C ILE A 625 3.79 -33.31 13.42
N PRO A 626 3.24 -33.47 12.20
CA PRO A 626 3.94 -33.16 10.97
C PRO A 626 4.45 -31.72 10.90
N VAL A 627 5.76 -31.55 10.73
CA VAL A 627 6.43 -30.26 10.56
C VAL A 627 7.04 -30.18 9.17
N PHE A 628 6.60 -29.21 8.37
CA PHE A 628 7.14 -28.92 7.05
C PHE A 628 7.99 -27.66 7.05
N GLY A 629 9.17 -27.71 6.43
CA GLY A 629 9.97 -26.53 6.10
C GLY A 629 10.07 -26.36 4.59
N ILE A 630 9.80 -25.15 4.09
CA ILE A 630 9.96 -24.81 2.67
C ILE A 630 11.07 -23.77 2.51
N CYS A 631 12.05 -24.04 1.64
CA CYS A 631 13.16 -23.14 1.31
C CYS A 631 13.91 -22.65 2.57
N GLY A 632 13.86 -21.37 2.93
CA GLY A 632 14.43 -20.87 4.20
C GLY A 632 13.91 -21.63 5.43
N GLY A 633 12.64 -22.00 5.45
CA GLY A 633 12.07 -22.83 6.53
C GLY A 633 12.65 -24.25 6.57
N PHE A 634 13.06 -24.83 5.44
CA PHE A 634 13.81 -26.09 5.41
C PHE A 634 15.23 -25.90 5.97
N GLN A 635 15.91 -24.83 5.59
CA GLN A 635 17.26 -24.51 6.11
C GLN A 635 17.24 -24.34 7.64
N MET A 636 16.20 -23.70 8.20
CA MET A 636 15.98 -23.55 9.64
C MET A 636 15.83 -24.88 10.38
N LEU A 637 15.25 -25.91 9.77
CA LEU A 637 15.10 -27.23 10.40
C LEU A 637 16.43 -27.97 10.58
N GLY A 638 17.48 -27.58 9.85
CA GLY A 638 18.81 -28.20 9.93
C GLY A 638 19.54 -27.99 11.25
N ARG A 639 20.79 -28.45 11.31
CA ARG A 639 21.69 -28.31 12.46
C ARG A 639 22.42 -26.97 12.45
N ASN A 640 22.96 -26.54 11.31
CA ASN A 640 23.63 -25.25 11.17
C ASN A 640 23.27 -24.57 9.86
N ILE A 641 23.29 -23.24 9.90
CA ILE A 641 23.32 -22.36 8.72
C ILE A 641 24.62 -21.55 8.82
N GLU A 642 25.52 -21.75 7.88
CA GLU A 642 26.77 -20.99 7.73
C GLU A 642 26.60 -19.97 6.60
N ASP A 643 27.00 -18.73 6.80
CA ASP A 643 26.96 -17.68 5.78
C ASP A 643 28.36 -17.03 5.64
N PRO A 644 29.31 -17.75 5.02
CA PRO A 644 30.71 -17.32 4.91
C PRO A 644 30.90 -16.14 3.94
N GLU A 645 29.90 -15.85 3.11
CA GLU A 645 29.87 -14.69 2.20
C GLU A 645 29.18 -13.47 2.84
N ALA A 646 28.67 -13.60 4.08
CA ALA A 646 27.94 -12.57 4.83
C ALA A 646 26.74 -11.98 4.06
N VAL A 647 26.04 -12.80 3.27
CA VAL A 647 24.84 -12.45 2.48
C VAL A 647 23.70 -11.95 3.38
N GLU A 648 23.53 -12.56 4.55
CA GLU A 648 22.56 -12.18 5.58
C GLU A 648 23.26 -11.62 6.85
N GLY A 649 24.58 -11.41 6.79
CA GLY A 649 25.35 -10.65 7.78
C GLY A 649 25.69 -11.38 9.08
N THR A 650 25.75 -12.71 9.09
CA THR A 650 26.14 -13.52 10.26
C THR A 650 27.02 -14.69 9.83
N GLU A 651 28.20 -14.91 10.42
CA GLU A 651 29.09 -16.01 9.98
C GLU A 651 28.46 -17.41 10.12
N ARG A 652 27.75 -17.68 11.22
CA ARG A 652 27.08 -18.96 11.50
C ARG A 652 25.95 -18.81 12.52
N GLU A 653 24.90 -19.61 12.37
CA GLU A 653 23.79 -19.78 13.32
C GLU A 653 23.40 -21.26 13.44
N THR A 654 23.09 -21.73 14.65
CA THR A 654 22.56 -23.10 14.86
C THR A 654 21.10 -23.14 14.45
N GLY A 655 20.65 -24.17 13.73
CA GLY A 655 19.25 -24.35 13.34
C GLY A 655 18.35 -24.83 14.50
N LEU A 656 17.25 -25.48 14.15
CA LEU A 656 16.33 -26.13 15.11
C LEU A 656 16.74 -27.57 15.43
N GLU A 657 17.76 -28.11 14.76
CA GLU A 657 18.30 -29.48 14.95
C GLU A 657 17.29 -30.62 14.71
N LEU A 658 16.22 -30.36 13.95
CA LEU A 658 15.15 -31.32 13.64
C LEU A 658 15.47 -32.20 12.42
N LEU A 659 16.33 -31.74 11.51
CA LEU A 659 16.85 -32.50 10.37
C LEU A 659 18.37 -32.62 10.44
N PRO A 660 18.96 -33.79 10.11
CA PRO A 660 20.40 -34.02 10.11
C PRO A 660 21.04 -33.48 8.83
N VAL A 661 20.94 -32.17 8.63
CA VAL A 661 21.46 -31.45 7.46
C VAL A 661 22.14 -30.15 7.90
N ASP A 662 23.15 -29.73 7.15
CA ASP A 662 23.82 -28.43 7.33
C ASP A 662 23.68 -27.60 6.06
N THR A 663 23.49 -26.28 6.19
CA THR A 663 23.28 -25.35 5.07
C THR A 663 24.42 -24.34 4.99
N VAL A 664 24.95 -24.12 3.79
CA VAL A 664 25.91 -23.04 3.51
C VAL A 664 25.27 -22.04 2.55
N MET A 665 25.07 -20.79 2.99
CA MET A 665 24.55 -19.69 2.19
C MET A 665 25.53 -19.28 1.09
N LYS A 666 24.99 -18.80 -0.04
CA LYS A 666 25.75 -18.41 -1.23
C LYS A 666 25.11 -17.18 -1.88
N SER A 667 25.93 -16.25 -2.35
CA SER A 667 25.49 -15.05 -3.09
C SER A 667 24.74 -15.36 -4.39
N SER A 668 25.09 -16.44 -5.07
CA SER A 668 24.40 -16.90 -6.28
C SER A 668 23.06 -17.57 -5.96
N LYS A 669 21.96 -17.10 -6.58
CA LYS A 669 20.60 -17.63 -6.38
C LYS A 669 20.26 -18.73 -7.39
N THR A 670 19.88 -19.91 -6.90
CA THR A 670 19.32 -20.99 -7.74
C THR A 670 17.96 -20.58 -8.29
N ARG A 671 17.71 -20.80 -9.58
CA ARG A 671 16.40 -20.63 -10.23
C ARG A 671 16.22 -21.72 -11.29
N LYS A 672 15.35 -22.70 -11.05
CA LYS A 672 15.02 -23.77 -12.02
C LYS A 672 13.61 -24.31 -11.79
N SER A 673 12.98 -24.80 -12.85
CA SER A 673 11.81 -25.68 -12.71
C SER A 673 12.26 -27.02 -12.11
N PHE A 674 11.37 -27.64 -11.33
CA PHE A 674 11.56 -28.95 -10.75
C PHE A 674 10.46 -29.90 -11.25
N ALA A 675 10.88 -31.09 -11.67
CA ALA A 675 10.00 -32.23 -11.93
C ALA A 675 10.73 -33.48 -11.41
N GLY A 676 10.09 -34.23 -10.53
CA GLY A 676 10.71 -35.33 -9.81
C GLY A 676 9.69 -36.13 -9.02
N ASN A 677 10.11 -36.77 -7.93
CA ASN A 677 9.21 -37.50 -7.05
C ASN A 677 9.58 -37.33 -5.57
N ILE A 678 8.63 -37.72 -4.73
CA ILE A 678 8.84 -37.96 -3.32
C ILE A 678 9.66 -39.25 -3.18
N SER A 679 10.88 -39.16 -2.62
CA SER A 679 11.85 -40.27 -2.62
C SER A 679 11.52 -41.36 -1.60
N VAL A 680 12.02 -41.25 -0.37
CA VAL A 680 11.78 -42.24 0.70
C VAL A 680 11.32 -41.49 1.97
N PRO A 681 10.10 -40.94 1.96
CA PRO A 681 9.55 -40.21 3.09
C PRO A 681 9.49 -41.08 4.34
N THR A 682 9.92 -40.51 5.48
CA THR A 682 9.76 -41.13 6.79
C THR A 682 8.40 -40.82 7.41
N GLY A 683 8.06 -41.49 8.50
CA GLY A 683 6.91 -41.11 9.34
C GLY A 683 5.55 -41.32 8.67
N VAL A 684 4.59 -40.45 8.99
CA VAL A 684 3.19 -40.58 8.53
C VAL A 684 3.05 -40.53 7.01
N LEU A 685 3.92 -39.78 6.32
CA LEU A 685 3.90 -39.64 4.85
C LEU A 685 4.65 -40.74 4.10
N SER A 686 5.07 -41.81 4.76
CA SER A 686 5.83 -42.92 4.15
C SER A 686 5.11 -43.60 2.98
N SER A 687 3.78 -43.52 2.92
CA SER A 687 2.96 -44.02 1.79
C SER A 687 3.06 -43.17 0.51
N LEU A 688 3.62 -41.95 0.57
CA LEU A 688 3.81 -41.08 -0.59
C LEU A 688 5.10 -41.37 -1.38
N ALA A 689 5.85 -42.41 -1.02
CA ALA A 689 7.06 -42.82 -1.74
C ALA A 689 6.77 -43.10 -3.23
N GLY A 690 7.53 -42.47 -4.12
CA GLY A 690 7.36 -42.54 -5.57
C GLY A 690 6.30 -41.59 -6.15
N HIS A 691 5.58 -40.81 -5.34
CA HIS A 691 4.60 -39.84 -5.81
C HIS A 691 5.26 -38.74 -6.65
N GLU A 692 4.80 -38.52 -7.89
CA GLU A 692 5.35 -37.49 -8.76
C GLU A 692 5.04 -36.09 -8.22
N ILE A 693 6.00 -35.19 -8.28
CA ILE A 693 5.84 -33.77 -7.90
C ILE A 693 6.49 -32.86 -8.92
N LYS A 694 5.93 -31.67 -9.07
CA LYS A 694 6.49 -30.57 -9.85
C LYS A 694 6.48 -29.30 -9.02
N GLY A 695 7.24 -28.32 -9.48
CA GLY A 695 7.33 -27.02 -8.84
C GLY A 695 8.53 -26.25 -9.37
N TYR A 696 9.14 -25.46 -8.51
CA TYR A 696 10.36 -24.73 -8.83
C TYR A 696 11.24 -24.52 -7.60
N GLU A 697 12.55 -24.38 -7.83
CA GLU A 697 13.52 -24.02 -6.81
C GLU A 697 13.96 -22.57 -7.03
N ILE A 698 13.72 -21.70 -6.04
CA ILE A 698 14.19 -20.31 -6.01
C ILE A 698 14.78 -20.00 -4.63
N HIS A 699 16.06 -20.35 -4.43
CA HIS A 699 16.72 -20.30 -3.12
C HIS A 699 18.16 -19.80 -3.18
N MET A 700 18.69 -19.40 -2.02
CA MET A 700 20.10 -19.06 -1.80
C MET A 700 20.68 -20.07 -0.82
N GLY A 701 21.92 -20.49 -1.09
CA GLY A 701 22.60 -21.52 -0.31
C GLY A 701 22.46 -22.94 -0.87
N GLN A 702 23.13 -23.88 -0.20
CA GLN A 702 23.13 -25.30 -0.51
C GLN A 702 23.07 -26.07 0.80
N THR A 703 22.12 -27.00 0.90
CA THR A 703 21.97 -27.89 2.07
C THR A 703 22.52 -29.26 1.75
N GLU A 704 23.42 -29.76 2.59
CA GLU A 704 24.00 -31.09 2.46
C GLU A 704 23.63 -31.96 3.67
N PRO A 705 23.31 -33.25 3.46
CA PRO A 705 22.96 -34.16 4.53
C PRO A 705 24.18 -34.64 5.30
N PHE A 706 24.00 -34.87 6.59
CA PHE A 706 24.94 -35.60 7.44
C PHE A 706 24.28 -36.90 7.94
N ASP A 707 25.07 -37.94 8.19
CA ASP A 707 24.57 -39.27 8.56
C ASP A 707 23.48 -39.84 7.61
N ARG A 708 22.49 -40.57 8.13
CA ARG A 708 21.44 -41.25 7.36
C ARG A 708 20.20 -40.37 7.15
N ALA A 709 20.38 -39.13 6.71
CA ALA A 709 19.25 -38.29 6.28
C ALA A 709 18.47 -39.02 5.16
N CYS A 710 17.14 -39.16 5.32
CA CYS A 710 16.31 -39.76 4.28
C CYS A 710 15.93 -38.67 3.27
N GLU A 711 16.12 -38.92 1.98
CA GLU A 711 15.73 -37.97 0.93
C GLU A 711 14.20 -37.89 0.87
N PHE A 712 13.66 -36.67 0.97
CA PHE A 712 12.22 -36.41 0.88
C PHE A 712 11.80 -36.13 -0.56
N THR A 713 12.54 -35.28 -1.27
CA THR A 713 12.28 -34.93 -2.68
C THR A 713 13.52 -35.23 -3.53
N SER A 714 13.34 -35.98 -4.61
CA SER A 714 14.40 -36.52 -5.47
C SER A 714 15.41 -35.48 -5.97
N GLY A 715 16.69 -35.84 -5.96
CA GLY A 715 17.77 -35.02 -6.52
C GLY A 715 18.46 -34.10 -5.50
N GLY A 716 18.36 -34.43 -4.21
CA GLY A 716 18.94 -33.67 -3.10
C GLY A 716 18.16 -32.40 -2.74
N SER A 717 16.99 -32.16 -3.33
CA SER A 717 16.19 -30.95 -3.13
C SER A 717 15.45 -30.90 -1.79
N GLY A 718 15.53 -31.94 -0.95
CA GLY A 718 14.86 -32.01 0.34
C GLY A 718 15.08 -33.31 1.11
N TYR A 719 15.00 -33.26 2.43
CA TYR A 719 15.24 -34.37 3.36
C TYR A 719 14.17 -34.45 4.45
N CYS A 720 14.04 -35.62 5.08
CA CYS A 720 13.10 -35.88 6.16
C CYS A 720 13.69 -36.76 7.26
N LEU A 721 13.11 -36.64 8.46
CA LEU A 721 13.36 -37.50 9.62
C LEU A 721 12.09 -37.57 10.48
N GLY A 722 11.59 -38.78 10.74
CA GLY A 722 10.30 -38.93 11.43
C GLY A 722 9.17 -38.23 10.67
N ASN A 723 8.42 -37.37 11.38
CA ASN A 723 7.37 -36.51 10.81
C ASN A 723 7.86 -35.09 10.46
N VAL A 724 9.17 -34.87 10.36
CA VAL A 724 9.77 -33.61 9.92
C VAL A 724 10.19 -33.72 8.46
N TYR A 725 9.73 -32.80 7.61
CA TYR A 725 9.92 -32.78 6.16
C TYR A 725 10.46 -31.42 5.71
N GLY A 726 11.54 -31.40 4.94
CA GLY A 726 12.15 -30.18 4.42
C GLY A 726 12.39 -30.25 2.92
N THR A 727 12.07 -29.18 2.17
CA THR A 727 12.34 -29.12 0.72
C THR A 727 12.58 -27.70 0.20
N TYR A 728 13.31 -27.59 -0.90
CA TYR A 728 13.46 -26.39 -1.71
C TYR A 728 12.39 -26.23 -2.81
N VAL A 729 11.55 -27.25 -3.02
CA VAL A 729 10.53 -27.25 -4.07
C VAL A 729 9.33 -26.42 -3.63
N HIS A 730 9.25 -25.18 -4.11
CA HIS A 730 8.04 -24.35 -4.03
C HIS A 730 6.96 -24.90 -4.96
N GLY A 731 5.69 -24.72 -4.59
CA GLY A 731 4.55 -25.33 -5.28
C GLY A 731 4.42 -26.85 -5.11
N ILE A 732 5.14 -27.49 -4.18
CA ILE A 732 5.08 -28.95 -3.95
C ILE A 732 3.66 -29.47 -3.67
N PHE A 733 2.79 -28.63 -3.13
CA PHE A 733 1.39 -28.96 -2.83
C PHE A 733 0.42 -28.68 -4.00
N ASP A 734 0.86 -27.98 -5.05
CA ASP A 734 -0.01 -27.41 -6.10
C ASP A 734 -0.48 -28.42 -7.16
N GLU A 735 0.26 -29.51 -7.39
CA GLU A 735 0.04 -30.48 -8.46
C GLU A 735 -0.10 -31.94 -7.95
N ASN A 736 -0.58 -32.82 -8.84
CA ASN A 736 -0.61 -34.27 -8.68
C ASN A 736 -1.36 -34.81 -7.45
N MET A 737 -2.30 -34.06 -6.86
CA MET A 737 -3.06 -34.43 -5.66
C MET A 737 -2.25 -34.48 -4.34
N MET A 738 -1.01 -34.00 -4.32
CA MET A 738 -0.12 -34.06 -3.14
C MET A 738 -0.77 -33.47 -1.88
N ALA A 739 -1.42 -32.29 -1.97
CA ALA A 739 -2.15 -31.69 -0.87
C ALA A 739 -3.32 -32.57 -0.37
N ALA A 740 -4.09 -33.14 -1.30
CA ALA A 740 -5.23 -34.00 -1.00
C ALA A 740 -4.80 -35.27 -0.26
N ASP A 741 -3.70 -35.88 -0.68
CA ASP A 741 -3.22 -37.15 -0.11
C ASP A 741 -2.52 -36.95 1.25
N ILE A 742 -1.76 -35.86 1.45
CA ILE A 742 -1.29 -35.46 2.79
C ILE A 742 -2.48 -35.30 3.75
N VAL A 743 -3.51 -34.55 3.35
CA VAL A 743 -4.68 -34.31 4.20
C VAL A 743 -5.44 -35.62 4.49
N ARG A 744 -5.63 -36.51 3.50
CA ARG A 744 -6.22 -37.85 3.70
C ARG A 744 -5.44 -38.71 4.69
N ILE A 745 -4.12 -38.70 4.60
CA ILE A 745 -3.24 -39.48 5.49
C ILE A 745 -3.37 -38.98 6.93
N ILE A 746 -3.23 -37.67 7.14
CA ILE A 746 -3.26 -37.08 8.49
C ILE A 746 -4.68 -37.14 9.09
N SER A 747 -5.73 -36.85 8.31
CA SER A 747 -7.11 -36.92 8.79
C SER A 747 -7.54 -38.35 9.12
N GLY A 748 -7.12 -39.34 8.31
CA GLY A 748 -7.34 -40.76 8.58
C GLY A 748 -6.65 -41.25 9.86
N LEU A 749 -5.46 -40.75 10.17
CA LEU A 749 -4.75 -41.05 11.44
C LEU A 749 -5.41 -40.38 12.66
N ASN A 750 -6.01 -39.20 12.47
CA ASN A 750 -6.66 -38.42 13.53
C ASN A 750 -8.18 -38.70 13.66
N GLU A 751 -8.70 -39.70 12.93
CA GLU A 751 -10.14 -40.06 12.86
C GLU A 751 -11.07 -38.89 12.42
N LYS A 752 -10.56 -37.98 11.58
CA LYS A 752 -11.27 -36.80 11.08
C LYS A 752 -11.87 -37.03 9.69
N SER A 753 -13.05 -36.48 9.45
CA SER A 753 -13.68 -36.41 8.12
C SER A 753 -13.39 -35.06 7.48
N VAL A 754 -12.75 -35.04 6.31
CA VAL A 754 -12.36 -33.82 5.59
C VAL A 754 -12.62 -34.01 4.10
N ASP A 755 -13.38 -33.12 3.46
CA ASP A 755 -13.49 -33.11 2.00
C ASP A 755 -12.23 -32.50 1.35
N VAL A 756 -11.57 -33.34 0.57
CA VAL A 756 -10.38 -33.00 -0.22
C VAL A 756 -10.67 -32.93 -1.72
N SER A 757 -11.94 -32.91 -2.13
CA SER A 757 -12.35 -32.85 -3.53
C SER A 757 -11.81 -31.60 -4.25
N ALA A 758 -11.86 -30.44 -3.59
CA ALA A 758 -11.26 -29.19 -4.08
C ALA A 758 -9.74 -29.30 -4.28
N LEU A 759 -9.04 -29.98 -3.35
CA LEU A 759 -7.59 -30.19 -3.41
C LEU A 759 -7.16 -31.12 -4.55
N ALA A 760 -8.08 -31.97 -5.06
CA ALA A 760 -7.77 -32.99 -6.06
C ALA A 760 -7.93 -32.50 -7.51
N ASP A 761 -8.82 -31.54 -7.77
CA ASP A 761 -9.04 -30.91 -9.10
C ASP A 761 -8.94 -29.38 -8.99
N ARG A 762 -7.75 -28.90 -8.61
CA ARG A 762 -7.46 -27.47 -8.47
C ARG A 762 -7.69 -26.69 -9.77
N ALA A 763 -7.33 -27.27 -10.91
CA ALA A 763 -7.51 -26.62 -12.21
C ALA A 763 -9.00 -26.44 -12.54
N GLY A 764 -9.81 -27.48 -12.39
CA GLY A 764 -11.26 -27.41 -12.58
C GLY A 764 -11.95 -26.53 -11.51
N TYR A 765 -11.45 -26.51 -10.27
CA TYR A 765 -11.94 -25.60 -9.23
C TYR A 765 -11.69 -24.12 -9.59
N LYS A 766 -10.46 -23.75 -9.97
CA LYS A 766 -10.15 -22.38 -10.41
C LYS A 766 -10.97 -21.96 -11.64
N GLN A 767 -11.18 -22.86 -12.61
CA GLN A 767 -12.07 -22.57 -13.74
C GLN A 767 -13.51 -22.26 -13.29
N LYS A 768 -14.08 -23.04 -12.36
CA LYS A 768 -15.41 -22.75 -11.77
C LYS A 768 -15.46 -21.41 -11.03
N GLN A 769 -14.40 -21.03 -10.32
CA GLN A 769 -14.30 -19.71 -9.67
C GLN A 769 -14.26 -18.56 -10.69
N TYR A 770 -13.54 -18.73 -11.80
CA TYR A 770 -13.53 -17.75 -12.90
C TYR A 770 -14.87 -17.66 -13.64
N ASP A 771 -15.58 -18.78 -13.82
CA ASP A 771 -16.93 -18.79 -14.39
C ASP A 771 -17.94 -18.12 -13.45
N LEU A 772 -17.91 -18.40 -12.15
CA LEU A 772 -18.74 -17.75 -11.13
C LEU A 772 -18.52 -16.22 -11.09
N LEU A 773 -17.26 -15.78 -11.19
CA LEU A 773 -16.89 -14.37 -11.32
C LEU A 773 -17.48 -13.77 -12.61
N ALA A 774 -17.29 -14.43 -13.75
CA ALA A 774 -17.80 -13.98 -15.05
C ALA A 774 -19.32 -13.83 -15.04
N ASP A 775 -20.05 -14.83 -14.56
CA ASP A 775 -21.52 -14.81 -14.52
C ASP A 775 -22.06 -13.74 -13.54
N THR A 776 -21.42 -13.57 -12.38
CA THR A 776 -21.84 -12.55 -11.41
C THR A 776 -21.63 -11.13 -11.94
N VAL A 777 -20.52 -10.89 -12.66
CA VAL A 777 -20.27 -9.59 -13.32
C VAL A 777 -21.18 -9.40 -14.54
N ARG A 778 -21.35 -10.42 -15.39
CA ARG A 778 -22.27 -10.42 -16.55
C ARG A 778 -23.72 -10.11 -16.14
N ALA A 779 -24.16 -10.61 -14.98
CA ALA A 779 -25.48 -10.34 -14.42
C ALA A 779 -25.60 -8.97 -13.70
N SER A 780 -24.50 -8.28 -13.43
CA SER A 780 -24.45 -7.03 -12.66
C SER A 780 -24.00 -5.80 -13.45
N LEU A 781 -23.62 -5.98 -14.72
CA LEU A 781 -23.08 -4.97 -15.62
C LEU A 781 -23.92 -4.94 -16.91
N ASP A 782 -24.23 -3.75 -17.43
CA ASP A 782 -24.87 -3.55 -18.75
C ASP A 782 -23.87 -3.91 -19.85
N MET A 783 -23.76 -5.21 -20.13
CA MET A 783 -22.85 -5.76 -21.13
C MET A 783 -23.11 -5.17 -22.52
N ASP A 784 -24.36 -4.84 -22.87
CA ASP A 784 -24.67 -4.26 -24.17
C ASP A 784 -24.09 -2.84 -24.27
N SER A 785 -24.06 -2.08 -23.17
CA SER A 785 -23.34 -0.80 -23.09
C SER A 785 -21.84 -0.99 -23.22
N VAL A 786 -21.26 -1.97 -22.52
CA VAL A 786 -19.84 -2.31 -22.59
C VAL A 786 -19.41 -2.68 -24.02
N TYR A 787 -20.20 -3.49 -24.74
CA TYR A 787 -19.97 -3.78 -26.15
C TYR A 787 -20.10 -2.53 -27.04
N ARG A 788 -21.10 -1.68 -26.81
CA ARG A 788 -21.24 -0.40 -27.54
C ARG A 788 -20.04 0.54 -27.34
N MET A 789 -19.45 0.60 -26.15
CA MET A 789 -18.25 1.41 -25.87
C MET A 789 -17.06 0.98 -26.73
N MET A 790 -16.91 -0.32 -26.97
CA MET A 790 -15.89 -0.91 -27.86
C MET A 790 -16.25 -0.82 -29.36
N GLY A 791 -17.43 -0.31 -29.71
CA GLY A 791 -17.93 -0.30 -31.09
C GLY A 791 -18.32 -1.68 -31.63
N LEU A 792 -18.81 -2.56 -30.75
CA LEU A 792 -19.34 -3.89 -31.05
C LEU A 792 -20.85 -3.95 -30.85
N GLN A 793 -21.48 -4.93 -31.51
CA GLN A 793 -22.77 -5.47 -31.11
C GLN A 793 -22.51 -6.81 -30.43
N ARG A 794 -23.28 -7.13 -29.39
CA ARG A 794 -23.17 -8.40 -28.67
C ARG A 794 -23.62 -9.55 -29.57
N ASN A 795 -22.76 -10.56 -29.72
CA ASN A 795 -23.17 -11.83 -30.29
C ASN A 795 -24.08 -12.54 -29.27
N ILE A 796 -25.28 -12.93 -29.69
CA ILE A 796 -26.28 -13.69 -28.90
C ILE A 796 -26.44 -15.05 -29.54
#